data_AF-A0A4P9X6P0-F1
#
_entry.id   AF-A0A4P9X6P0-F1
#
_cell.length_a   1.000
_cell.length_b   1.000
_cell.length_c   1.000
_cell.angle_alpha   90.00
_cell.angle_beta   90.00
_cell.angle_gamma   90.00
#
_symmetry.space_group_name_H-M   'P 1'
#
loop_
_entity.id
_entity.type
_entity.pdbx_description
1 polymer ?
#
loop_
_entity_poly.entity_id
_entity_poly.type
_entity_poly.pdbx_seq_one_letter_code
_entity_poly.pdbx_strand_id
1 'polypeptide(L)'
;LVDGEGRDLLLRGVNLCGASKLPTNPVGSSHLSDGFWDHHEVSFAGRPFPQHEADTHFRRLQTWGLTLVRLVVPWEAIEHAGPGIYDDAFIDSLIPILEAADRHGCRVVLDPHQDVWSRYSGGSGAPGWTFDVAGMDIRAFKATHAAHVHQTADDVRDTHMIWPTNYQKLASGTMFTLFFGSETFAPQARYGGQSVQQFLQTCFIKSFAHLLRRVKHCRAVVGIEVMNEPHPGYIGLADLTRFDPYTCLHYQSVPSAFESMQLGHGRALDIDFYVRSWPFPTRRVGKRVVNPEGRCCWRSGTCLWRQHGVWGDRDGRAVLLKPDYFTRHADGRVVDFSQDFWLPFIQQFYDAMLAVDPAVLVMFEPVPQVPPPSIRPDAMPQLVYAPHWYDLNALFSKSFTTAVTHDVQRLARNPWALPFATYFGRRGVKRNYAGQIQALVDEGRARVGDRPVLVGECGLPMDINQRTAFGNGDYSRHEHALDALLWGLESSGVHYTLWNYNPGNDDEWGDHWNGENFSIYSDDYRRHGDIGLPLPAKDAVDSTSSNTDDRGSGDPLDEHEGHRWHSSHGGGRVLNAILRPAAVKLSGRPRRARFHLEHLRYELQLVDPRPGVVTEIYVPNWHFPPDRAVVTLYGPPVARALCPVCAAGGTFRLVPGRQTLYW
;
A
#
# COMPACT_ATOMS: atom_id res chain seq x y z
N LEU A 1 -11.27 -18.11 -1.25
CA LEU A 1 -11.66 -17.95 0.17
C LEU A 1 -13.12 -18.31 0.31
N VAL A 2 -13.49 -19.04 1.36
CA VAL A 2 -14.88 -19.43 1.63
C VAL A 2 -15.29 -19.02 3.04
N ASP A 3 -16.56 -18.69 3.23
CA ASP A 3 -17.11 -18.46 4.58
C ASP A 3 -17.58 -19.75 5.26
N GLY A 4 -18.07 -19.65 6.50
CA GLY A 4 -18.59 -20.79 7.26
C GLY A 4 -19.84 -21.44 6.69
N GLU A 5 -20.50 -20.80 5.71
CA GLU A 5 -21.64 -21.37 4.97
C GLU A 5 -21.19 -22.00 3.63
N GLY A 6 -19.88 -22.02 3.35
CA GLY A 6 -19.32 -22.56 2.11
C GLY A 6 -19.51 -21.67 0.89
N ARG A 7 -19.78 -20.37 1.06
CA ARG A 7 -19.90 -19.40 -0.03
C ARG A 7 -18.54 -18.88 -0.44
N ASP A 8 -18.35 -18.63 -1.74
CA ASP A 8 -17.11 -18.03 -2.25
C ASP A 8 -17.16 -16.53 -1.94
N LEU A 9 -16.04 -15.98 -1.47
CA LEU A 9 -15.96 -14.57 -1.10
C LEU A 9 -15.30 -13.74 -2.21
N LEU A 10 -15.77 -12.51 -2.39
CA LEU A 10 -15.07 -11.47 -3.13
C LEU A 10 -14.95 -10.24 -2.23
N LEU A 11 -13.75 -10.07 -1.68
CA LEU A 11 -13.48 -9.14 -0.59
C LEU A 11 -12.89 -7.84 -1.16
N ARG A 12 -13.36 -6.72 -0.64
CA ARG A 12 -12.95 -5.38 -1.08
C ARG A 12 -12.74 -4.52 0.15
N GLY A 13 -11.72 -3.69 0.13
CA GLY A 13 -11.66 -2.60 1.08
C GLY A 13 -10.45 -1.71 0.94
N VAL A 14 -9.76 -1.42 2.05
CA VAL A 14 -8.77 -0.33 2.12
C VAL A 14 -7.55 -0.72 2.95
N ASN A 15 -6.43 -0.08 2.65
CA ASN A 15 -5.30 0.02 3.55
C ASN A 15 -5.59 1.08 4.63
N LEU A 16 -5.29 0.79 5.89
CA LEU A 16 -5.59 1.62 7.05
C LEU A 16 -4.36 1.68 7.97
N CYS A 17 -3.62 2.76 8.06
CA CYS A 17 -3.61 3.90 7.14
C CYS A 17 -2.17 4.36 6.91
N GLY A 18 -1.93 5.18 5.88
CA GLY A 18 -0.59 5.73 5.59
C GLY A 18 0.04 6.47 6.77
N ALA A 19 -0.76 7.16 7.59
CA ALA A 19 -0.26 7.83 8.79
C ALA A 19 0.27 6.86 9.86
N SER A 20 -0.12 5.57 9.82
CA SER A 20 0.40 4.54 10.73
C SER A 20 1.88 4.20 10.48
N LYS A 21 2.46 4.67 9.37
CA LYS A 21 3.91 4.63 9.10
C LYS A 21 4.73 5.46 10.09
N LEU A 22 4.08 6.36 10.83
CA LEU A 22 4.73 7.42 11.62
C LEU A 22 4.30 7.39 13.09
N PRO A 23 5.21 7.66 14.05
CA PRO A 23 4.85 7.73 15.46
C PRO A 23 3.85 8.88 15.73
N THR A 24 3.10 8.75 16.83
CA THR A 24 2.22 9.79 17.37
C THR A 24 2.96 10.70 18.35
N ASN A 25 3.97 10.18 19.05
CA ASN A 25 4.82 10.96 19.95
C ASN A 25 6.31 10.56 19.82
N PRO A 26 7.23 11.50 19.56
CA PRO A 26 6.94 12.82 18.99
C PRO A 26 6.15 12.69 17.67
N VAL A 27 5.47 13.76 17.25
CA VAL A 27 4.65 13.73 16.02
C VAL A 27 5.54 13.39 14.83
N GLY A 28 5.29 12.23 14.22
CA GLY A 28 6.19 11.64 13.23
C GLY A 28 6.09 12.20 11.82
N SER A 29 5.27 13.23 11.56
CA SER A 29 5.10 13.84 10.23
C SER A 29 6.45 14.08 9.56
N SER A 30 6.63 13.58 8.34
CA SER A 30 7.95 13.50 7.70
C SER A 30 8.59 14.85 7.36
N HIS A 31 7.80 15.92 7.32
CA HIS A 31 8.26 17.30 7.14
C HIS A 31 8.70 17.97 8.44
N LEU A 32 8.52 17.32 9.61
CA LEU A 32 8.93 17.80 10.93
C LEU A 32 10.20 17.10 11.39
N SER A 33 11.10 17.82 12.07
CA SER A 33 12.40 17.28 12.52
C SER A 33 12.53 17.13 14.04
N ASP A 34 11.61 17.71 14.81
CA ASP A 34 11.67 17.69 16.27
C ASP A 34 11.53 16.27 16.81
N GLY A 35 12.48 15.85 17.65
CA GLY A 35 12.52 14.50 18.23
C GLY A 35 12.77 13.37 17.22
N PHE A 36 13.06 13.68 15.94
CA PHE A 36 13.21 12.66 14.89
C PHE A 36 14.29 11.61 15.21
N TRP A 37 15.40 12.02 15.83
CA TRP A 37 16.54 11.15 16.13
C TRP A 37 16.37 10.28 17.39
N ASP A 38 15.36 10.54 18.22
CA ASP A 38 15.15 9.87 19.51
C ASP A 38 14.32 8.58 19.32
N HIS A 39 14.84 7.68 18.50
CA HIS A 39 14.10 6.52 17.98
C HIS A 39 13.74 5.44 19.01
N HIS A 40 14.39 5.44 20.18
CA HIS A 40 14.14 4.50 21.26
C HIS A 40 12.94 4.88 22.13
N GLU A 41 12.46 6.13 22.04
CA GLU A 41 11.43 6.69 22.93
C GLU A 41 10.25 7.24 22.11
N VAL A 42 9.87 6.50 21.06
CA VAL A 42 8.72 6.84 20.21
C VAL A 42 7.48 6.08 20.65
N SER A 43 6.30 6.61 20.41
CA SER A 43 5.04 5.89 20.62
C SER A 43 4.22 5.89 19.34
N PHE A 44 3.58 4.75 19.07
CA PHE A 44 2.59 4.58 18.02
C PHE A 44 1.18 4.42 18.59
N ALA A 45 1.01 4.49 19.92
CA ALA A 45 -0.31 4.40 20.55
C ALA A 45 -1.23 5.49 19.99
N GLY A 46 -2.47 5.09 19.66
CA GLY A 46 -3.43 5.95 18.98
C GLY A 46 -3.32 5.95 17.44
N ARG A 47 -2.48 5.10 16.85
CA ARG A 47 -2.62 4.69 15.44
C ARG A 47 -3.63 3.53 15.31
N PRO A 48 -4.34 3.40 14.17
CA PRO A 48 -4.34 4.29 13.01
C PRO A 48 -5.04 5.64 13.26
N PHE A 49 -5.83 5.74 14.32
CA PHE A 49 -6.54 6.94 14.79
C PHE A 49 -6.97 6.74 16.26
N PRO A 50 -7.39 7.80 16.98
CA PRO A 50 -7.87 7.68 18.35
C PRO A 50 -9.03 6.68 18.51
N GLN A 51 -9.00 5.86 19.56
CA GLN A 51 -9.97 4.79 19.80
C GLN A 51 -11.44 5.26 19.71
N HIS A 52 -11.76 6.45 20.21
CA HIS A 52 -13.12 6.98 20.24
C HIS A 52 -13.70 7.30 18.85
N GLU A 53 -12.86 7.35 17.81
CA GLU A 53 -13.27 7.57 16.42
C GLU A 53 -13.53 6.27 15.64
N ALA A 54 -13.17 5.12 16.22
CA ALA A 54 -13.19 3.82 15.53
C ALA A 54 -14.57 3.46 14.96
N ASP A 55 -15.63 3.59 15.76
CA ASP A 55 -16.99 3.29 15.31
C ASP A 55 -17.44 4.20 14.15
N THR A 56 -16.97 5.44 14.09
CA THR A 56 -17.28 6.38 12.99
C THR A 56 -16.63 5.91 11.69
N HIS A 57 -15.34 5.58 11.73
CA HIS A 57 -14.60 5.16 10.54
C HIS A 57 -15.03 3.78 10.03
N PHE A 58 -15.21 2.79 10.91
CA PHE A 58 -15.65 1.46 10.46
C PHE A 58 -17.10 1.46 9.97
N ARG A 59 -18.01 2.25 10.57
CA ARG A 59 -19.36 2.45 10.02
C ARG A 59 -19.32 3.06 8.61
N ARG A 60 -18.40 4.01 8.37
CA ARG A 60 -18.19 4.62 7.05
C ARG A 60 -17.71 3.57 6.04
N LEU A 61 -16.69 2.79 6.37
CA LEU A 61 -16.19 1.71 5.51
C LEU A 61 -17.25 0.64 5.22
N GLN A 62 -18.04 0.25 6.23
CA GLN A 62 -19.20 -0.63 6.04
C GLN A 62 -20.22 -0.01 5.07
N THR A 63 -20.55 1.27 5.26
CA THR A 63 -21.47 2.00 4.38
C THR A 63 -20.95 2.04 2.94
N TRP A 64 -19.64 2.12 2.76
CA TRP A 64 -18.98 2.15 1.45
C TRP A 64 -18.79 0.75 0.83
N GLY A 65 -19.16 -0.32 1.54
CA GLY A 65 -18.99 -1.70 1.09
C GLY A 65 -17.52 -2.15 1.03
N LEU A 66 -16.65 -1.46 1.79
CA LEU A 66 -15.19 -1.67 1.87
C LEU A 66 -14.85 -2.33 3.21
N THR A 67 -15.23 -3.60 3.36
CA THR A 67 -15.19 -4.31 4.65
C THR A 67 -13.93 -5.16 4.88
N LEU A 68 -12.97 -5.17 3.95
CA LEU A 68 -11.64 -5.72 4.19
C LEU A 68 -10.66 -4.59 4.52
N VAL A 69 -9.94 -4.71 5.62
CA VAL A 69 -8.98 -3.70 6.10
C VAL A 69 -7.60 -4.33 6.15
N ARG A 70 -6.66 -3.78 5.39
CA ARG A 70 -5.23 -4.09 5.51
C ARG A 70 -4.63 -3.07 6.48
N LEU A 71 -4.42 -3.49 7.73
CA LEU A 71 -3.99 -2.63 8.83
C LEU A 71 -2.46 -2.49 8.83
N VAL A 72 -1.98 -1.29 8.50
CA VAL A 72 -0.57 -0.93 8.40
C VAL A 72 0.07 -0.96 9.80
N VAL A 73 1.03 -1.86 10.01
CA VAL A 73 1.79 -1.97 11.26
C VAL A 73 3.29 -2.05 10.97
N PRO A 74 4.03 -0.94 11.08
CA PRO A 74 5.48 -0.97 10.99
C PRO A 74 6.10 -1.79 12.11
N TRP A 75 7.22 -2.47 11.84
CA TRP A 75 7.99 -3.19 12.86
C TRP A 75 8.42 -2.25 14.01
N GLU A 76 8.77 -1.00 13.69
CA GLU A 76 9.07 0.05 14.67
C GLU A 76 7.93 0.28 15.68
N ALA A 77 6.67 0.18 15.26
CA ALA A 77 5.55 0.35 16.18
C ALA A 77 5.53 -0.72 17.28
N ILE A 78 6.11 -1.90 17.03
CA ILE A 78 6.12 -3.03 17.96
C ILE A 78 7.40 -3.08 18.77
N GLU A 79 8.56 -2.76 18.19
CA GLU A 79 9.88 -3.06 18.78
C GLU A 79 10.85 -1.87 18.64
N HIS A 80 10.41 -0.62 18.80
CA HIS A 80 11.27 0.56 18.66
C HIS A 80 12.37 0.66 19.73
N ALA A 81 12.07 0.28 20.97
CA ALA A 81 12.95 0.47 22.13
C ALA A 81 14.21 -0.42 22.07
N GLY A 82 14.13 -1.56 21.39
CA GLY A 82 15.26 -2.47 21.19
C GLY A 82 14.84 -3.92 21.00
N PRO A 83 15.78 -4.81 20.64
CA PRO A 83 15.50 -6.22 20.39
C PRO A 83 14.86 -6.91 21.60
N GLY A 84 13.69 -7.53 21.39
CA GLY A 84 12.89 -8.24 22.38
C GLY A 84 12.10 -7.34 23.34
N ILE A 85 12.11 -6.02 23.14
CA ILE A 85 11.39 -5.06 23.98
C ILE A 85 10.15 -4.58 23.21
N TYR A 86 9.02 -5.24 23.46
CA TYR A 86 7.78 -4.97 22.74
C TYR A 86 6.98 -3.81 23.38
N ASP A 87 6.45 -2.93 22.54
CA ASP A 87 5.50 -1.88 22.94
C ASP A 87 4.09 -2.45 23.09
N ASP A 88 3.83 -3.05 24.25
CA ASP A 88 2.51 -3.57 24.58
C ASP A 88 1.45 -2.46 24.70
N ALA A 89 1.84 -1.21 24.98
CA ALA A 89 0.89 -0.09 25.06
C ALA A 89 0.33 0.26 23.68
N PHE A 90 1.16 0.23 22.63
CA PHE A 90 0.69 0.31 21.26
C PHE A 90 -0.27 -0.84 20.93
N ILE A 91 0.11 -2.09 21.23
CA ILE A 91 -0.71 -3.27 20.91
C ILE A 91 -2.05 -3.23 21.65
N ASP A 92 -2.07 -2.84 22.92
CA ASP A 92 -3.29 -2.70 23.71
C ASP A 92 -4.22 -1.62 23.16
N SER A 93 -3.66 -0.55 22.58
CA SER A 93 -4.45 0.49 21.90
C SER A 93 -5.14 -0.01 20.62
N LEU A 94 -4.63 -1.07 19.98
CA LEU A 94 -5.24 -1.66 18.78
C LEU A 94 -6.44 -2.55 19.10
N ILE A 95 -6.47 -3.23 20.24
CA ILE A 95 -7.53 -4.18 20.61
C ILE A 95 -8.93 -3.57 20.46
N PRO A 96 -9.27 -2.42 21.10
CA PRO A 96 -10.60 -1.85 20.97
C PRO A 96 -10.94 -1.36 19.55
N ILE A 97 -9.92 -1.00 18.75
CA ILE A 97 -10.09 -0.65 17.33
C ILE A 97 -10.46 -1.90 16.53
N LEU A 98 -9.79 -3.03 16.78
CA LEU A 98 -10.11 -4.33 16.14
C LEU A 98 -11.48 -4.86 16.56
N GLU A 99 -11.89 -4.67 17.82
CA GLU A 99 -13.24 -4.97 18.28
C GLU A 99 -14.29 -4.11 17.58
N ALA A 100 -14.01 -2.81 17.37
CA ALA A 100 -14.88 -1.94 16.58
C ALA A 100 -15.00 -2.41 15.14
N ALA A 101 -13.89 -2.85 14.52
CA ALA A 101 -13.92 -3.42 13.18
C ALA A 101 -14.90 -4.62 13.11
N ASP A 102 -14.87 -5.54 14.09
CA ASP A 102 -15.80 -6.69 14.11
C ASP A 102 -17.27 -6.25 14.27
N ARG A 103 -17.55 -5.28 15.16
CA ARG A 103 -18.92 -4.73 15.35
C ARG A 103 -19.53 -4.20 14.06
N HIS A 104 -18.70 -3.65 13.15
CA HIS A 104 -19.14 -3.13 11.85
C HIS A 104 -18.95 -4.12 10.70
N GLY A 105 -18.62 -5.38 10.99
CA GLY A 105 -18.46 -6.43 9.98
C GLY A 105 -17.22 -6.29 9.11
N CYS A 106 -16.24 -5.49 9.54
CA CYS A 106 -14.94 -5.40 8.89
C CYS A 106 -14.06 -6.60 9.31
N ARG A 107 -13.22 -7.05 8.39
CA ARG A 107 -12.18 -8.06 8.61
C ARG A 107 -10.82 -7.44 8.37
N VAL A 108 -9.84 -7.81 9.17
CA VAL A 108 -8.54 -7.18 9.27
C VAL A 108 -7.45 -8.17 8.90
N VAL A 109 -6.57 -7.74 8.00
CA VAL A 109 -5.28 -8.36 7.71
C VAL A 109 -4.22 -7.46 8.31
N LEU A 110 -3.37 -8.00 9.18
CA LEU A 110 -2.24 -7.26 9.74
C LEU A 110 -1.14 -7.18 8.67
N ASP A 111 -0.63 -5.99 8.42
CA ASP A 111 0.40 -5.75 7.40
C ASP A 111 1.70 -5.29 8.06
N PRO A 112 2.73 -6.16 8.11
CA PRO A 112 4.10 -5.79 8.42
C PRO A 112 4.68 -4.81 7.39
N HIS A 113 4.30 -3.55 7.56
CA HIS A 113 4.50 -2.53 6.54
C HIS A 113 5.91 -1.94 6.59
N GLN A 114 6.49 -1.71 5.42
CA GLN A 114 7.74 -0.97 5.27
C GLN A 114 7.79 -0.31 3.89
N ASP A 115 8.49 0.81 3.83
CA ASP A 115 8.99 1.37 2.59
C ASP A 115 10.45 1.73 2.80
N VAL A 116 11.33 1.35 1.87
CA VAL A 116 12.77 1.67 1.94
C VAL A 116 13.35 1.43 3.33
N TRP A 117 13.00 0.28 3.92
CA TRP A 117 13.48 -0.24 5.19
C TRP A 117 13.00 0.48 6.45
N SER A 118 13.22 1.79 6.62
CA SER A 118 13.05 2.50 7.90
C SER A 118 12.87 4.01 7.70
N ARG A 119 12.28 4.71 8.68
CA ARG A 119 12.22 6.19 8.72
C ARG A 119 13.60 6.83 8.56
N TYR A 120 14.65 6.18 9.07
CA TYR A 120 16.03 6.68 9.01
C TYR A 120 16.70 6.46 7.65
N SER A 121 16.15 5.60 6.80
CA SER A 121 16.56 5.46 5.39
C SER A 121 15.63 6.24 4.43
N GLY A 122 14.83 7.16 4.96
CA GLY A 122 13.90 8.01 4.20
C GLY A 122 12.53 7.38 3.96
N GLY A 123 12.21 6.34 4.72
CA GLY A 123 11.10 5.44 4.53
C GLY A 123 10.17 5.25 5.73
N SER A 124 9.76 4.01 5.95
CA SER A 124 9.02 3.53 7.12
C SER A 124 9.29 2.03 7.32
N GLY A 125 8.98 1.47 8.50
CA GLY A 125 9.06 0.02 8.73
C GLY A 125 9.93 -0.36 9.91
N ALA A 126 11.18 -0.72 9.66
CA ALA A 126 12.12 -1.24 10.64
C ALA A 126 12.55 -0.19 11.69
N PRO A 127 12.72 -0.59 12.96
CA PRO A 127 13.25 0.25 14.03
C PRO A 127 14.64 0.81 13.73
N GLY A 128 14.96 1.97 14.31
CA GLY A 128 16.27 2.62 14.18
C GLY A 128 17.45 1.75 14.65
N TRP A 129 17.26 0.93 15.70
CA TRP A 129 18.33 0.07 16.25
C TRP A 129 18.83 -0.98 15.25
N THR A 130 18.08 -1.27 14.18
CA THR A 130 18.54 -2.19 13.12
C THR A 130 19.79 -1.67 12.41
N PHE A 131 20.00 -0.34 12.36
CA PHE A 131 21.23 0.26 11.85
C PHE A 131 22.39 0.10 12.82
N ASP A 132 22.14 0.10 14.13
CA ASP A 132 23.18 -0.18 15.13
C ASP A 132 23.68 -1.62 15.02
N VAL A 133 22.77 -2.57 14.76
CA VAL A 133 23.13 -3.97 14.47
C VAL A 133 24.02 -4.08 13.23
N ALA A 134 23.77 -3.28 12.20
CA ALA A 134 24.62 -3.20 11.02
C ALA A 134 25.92 -2.40 11.24
N GLY A 135 26.07 -1.71 12.38
CA GLY A 135 27.23 -0.86 12.69
C GLY A 135 27.21 0.49 11.96
N MET A 136 26.03 0.98 11.61
CA MET A 136 25.83 2.26 10.91
C MET A 136 25.43 3.38 11.88
N ASP A 137 25.82 4.62 11.55
CA ASP A 137 25.38 5.84 12.24
C ASP A 137 24.36 6.58 11.37
N ILE A 138 23.10 6.56 11.79
CA ILE A 138 21.97 7.20 11.10
C ILE A 138 22.16 8.71 10.92
N ARG A 139 22.89 9.38 11.81
CA ARG A 139 23.12 10.84 11.74
C ARG A 139 24.11 11.22 10.64
N ALA A 140 24.90 10.27 10.15
CA ALA A 140 25.83 10.49 9.05
C ALA A 140 25.16 10.37 7.66
N PHE A 141 23.94 9.83 7.56
CA PHE A 141 23.36 9.42 6.29
C PHE A 141 23.14 10.55 5.29
N LYS A 142 22.75 11.75 5.74
CA LYS A 142 22.65 12.93 4.86
C LYS A 142 24.01 13.29 4.26
N ALA A 143 25.05 13.37 5.10
CA ALA A 143 26.39 13.77 4.67
C ALA A 143 27.00 12.76 3.69
N THR A 144 26.83 11.46 3.95
CA THR A 144 27.33 10.38 3.09
C THR A 144 26.39 10.04 1.94
N HIS A 145 25.22 10.70 1.85
CA HIS A 145 24.14 10.34 0.93
C HIS A 145 23.75 8.85 1.00
N ALA A 146 23.87 8.25 2.19
CA ALA A 146 23.46 6.86 2.44
C ALA A 146 21.94 6.71 2.42
N ALA A 147 21.23 7.81 2.69
CA ALA A 147 19.79 7.95 2.54
C ALA A 147 19.44 9.43 2.30
N HIS A 148 18.39 9.68 1.53
CA HIS A 148 17.69 10.95 1.51
C HIS A 148 16.51 10.89 2.49
N VAL A 149 16.54 11.73 3.52
CA VAL A 149 15.54 11.73 4.59
C VAL A 149 14.83 13.08 4.59
N HIS A 150 13.50 13.06 4.46
CA HIS A 150 12.67 14.26 4.31
C HIS A 150 12.86 15.27 5.46
N GLN A 151 12.95 14.78 6.70
CA GLN A 151 13.21 15.58 7.92
C GLN A 151 14.54 16.34 7.88
N THR A 152 15.44 15.95 6.98
CA THR A 152 16.74 16.58 6.80
C THR A 152 16.88 17.22 5.42
N ALA A 153 15.83 17.21 4.60
CA ALA A 153 15.87 17.78 3.25
C ALA A 153 16.03 19.30 3.31
N ASP A 154 16.73 19.86 2.31
CA ASP A 154 16.90 21.31 2.21
C ASP A 154 15.60 22.01 1.78
N ASP A 155 14.74 21.30 1.03
CA ASP A 155 13.40 21.73 0.65
C ASP A 155 12.40 20.61 0.97
N VAL A 156 11.54 20.84 1.97
CA VAL A 156 10.50 19.91 2.42
C VAL A 156 9.30 19.83 1.45
N ARG A 157 9.24 20.64 0.39
CA ARG A 157 8.14 20.61 -0.58
C ARG A 157 8.47 19.80 -1.84
N ASP A 158 9.74 19.59 -2.17
CA ASP A 158 10.15 18.69 -3.26
C ASP A 158 10.38 17.29 -2.71
N THR A 159 9.31 16.56 -2.39
CA THR A 159 9.42 15.18 -1.87
C THR A 159 9.11 14.12 -2.93
N HIS A 160 8.43 14.53 -4.00
CA HIS A 160 7.83 13.62 -4.95
C HIS A 160 8.88 12.82 -5.72
N MET A 161 8.80 11.48 -5.61
CA MET A 161 9.71 10.51 -6.23
C MET A 161 11.17 10.60 -5.78
N ILE A 162 11.48 11.29 -4.67
CA ILE A 162 12.82 11.22 -4.09
C ILE A 162 12.95 10.00 -3.20
N TRP A 163 11.99 9.78 -2.30
CA TRP A 163 12.06 8.70 -1.34
C TRP A 163 12.25 7.29 -1.96
N PRO A 164 11.66 6.92 -3.13
CA PRO A 164 11.87 5.60 -3.71
C PRO A 164 13.31 5.41 -4.22
N THR A 165 14.06 6.49 -4.48
CA THR A 165 15.48 6.39 -4.84
C THR A 165 16.34 5.82 -3.71
N ASN A 166 15.83 5.81 -2.48
CA ASN A 166 16.55 5.26 -1.33
C ASN A 166 16.74 3.74 -1.42
N TYR A 167 15.93 3.00 -2.18
CA TYR A 167 16.10 1.54 -2.37
C TYR A 167 17.49 1.19 -2.90
N GLN A 168 18.11 2.10 -3.67
CA GLN A 168 19.44 1.95 -4.26
C GLN A 168 20.57 2.45 -3.36
N LYS A 169 20.27 3.33 -2.40
CA LYS A 169 21.29 3.98 -1.57
C LYS A 169 21.82 3.04 -0.51
N LEU A 170 22.99 3.40 0.04
CA LEU A 170 23.77 2.53 0.92
C LEU A 170 22.95 1.93 2.07
N ALA A 171 22.13 2.74 2.75
CA ALA A 171 21.40 2.31 3.95
C ALA A 171 20.40 1.21 3.62
N SER A 172 19.41 1.49 2.76
CA SER A 172 18.38 0.51 2.38
C SER A 172 19.01 -0.69 1.64
N GLY A 173 19.89 -0.45 0.67
CA GLY A 173 20.53 -1.50 -0.11
C GLY A 173 21.32 -2.48 0.76
N THR A 174 22.08 -1.97 1.74
CA THR A 174 22.82 -2.81 2.70
C THR A 174 21.86 -3.56 3.62
N MET A 175 20.87 -2.88 4.21
CA MET A 175 19.99 -3.50 5.20
C MET A 175 19.17 -4.67 4.61
N PHE A 176 18.62 -4.53 3.40
CA PHE A 176 17.95 -5.64 2.73
C PHE A 176 18.91 -6.80 2.41
N THR A 177 20.14 -6.47 1.97
CA THR A 177 21.16 -7.51 1.70
C THR A 177 21.51 -8.27 2.98
N LEU A 178 21.64 -7.59 4.12
CA LEU A 178 21.94 -8.21 5.39
C LEU A 178 20.76 -9.01 5.94
N PHE A 179 19.54 -8.46 5.86
CA PHE A 179 18.33 -9.11 6.34
C PHE A 179 18.08 -10.43 5.63
N PHE A 180 18.30 -10.50 4.32
CA PHE A 180 18.03 -11.71 3.55
C PHE A 180 19.25 -12.61 3.37
N GLY A 181 20.44 -12.04 3.16
CA GLY A 181 21.60 -12.80 2.65
C GLY A 181 22.92 -12.52 3.35
N SER A 182 22.93 -12.05 4.61
CA SER A 182 24.21 -11.83 5.32
C SER A 182 25.04 -13.10 5.44
N GLU A 183 24.44 -14.29 5.55
CA GLU A 183 25.22 -15.52 5.66
C GLU A 183 25.98 -15.85 4.38
N THR A 184 25.42 -15.46 3.24
CA THR A 184 26.02 -15.65 1.92
C THR A 184 27.03 -14.56 1.58
N PHE A 185 26.67 -13.28 1.80
CA PHE A 185 27.44 -12.14 1.30
C PHE A 185 28.16 -11.33 2.39
N ALA A 186 27.86 -11.55 3.65
CA ALA A 186 28.51 -10.85 4.76
C ALA A 186 28.71 -11.76 5.98
N PRO A 187 29.33 -12.96 5.86
CA PRO A 187 29.36 -13.95 6.93
C PRO A 187 30.09 -13.50 8.21
N GLN A 188 30.92 -12.45 8.12
CA GLN A 188 31.59 -11.84 9.27
C GLN A 188 30.71 -10.80 9.98
N ALA A 189 29.61 -10.35 9.36
CA ALA A 189 28.62 -9.48 9.99
C ALA A 189 27.83 -10.29 11.02
N ARG A 190 28.17 -10.08 12.29
CA ARG A 190 27.58 -10.81 13.42
C ARG A 190 27.15 -9.86 14.53
N TYR A 191 26.05 -10.20 15.19
CA TYR A 191 25.52 -9.49 16.35
C TYR A 191 25.08 -10.50 17.40
N GLY A 192 25.46 -10.31 18.66
CA GLY A 192 25.10 -11.24 19.74
C GLY A 192 25.54 -12.71 19.52
N GLY A 193 26.60 -12.94 18.73
CA GLY A 193 27.08 -14.30 18.40
C GLY A 193 26.31 -15.00 17.26
N GLN A 194 25.33 -14.34 16.64
CA GLN A 194 24.58 -14.84 15.48
C GLN A 194 24.93 -14.06 14.21
N SER A 195 24.60 -14.59 13.02
CA SER A 195 24.64 -13.79 11.80
C SER A 195 23.60 -12.66 11.88
N VAL A 196 23.87 -11.52 11.25
CA VAL A 196 22.91 -10.40 11.23
C VAL A 196 21.56 -10.83 10.62
N GLN A 197 21.57 -11.69 9.60
CA GLN A 197 20.38 -12.29 8.99
C GLN A 197 19.55 -13.06 10.03
N GLN A 198 20.15 -14.03 10.73
CA GLN A 198 19.44 -14.80 11.76
C GLN A 198 18.87 -13.90 12.85
N PHE A 199 19.67 -12.94 13.31
CA PHE A 199 19.26 -12.02 14.37
C PHE A 199 18.05 -11.17 13.96
N LEU A 200 18.15 -10.45 12.84
CA LEU A 200 17.09 -9.55 12.38
C LEU A 200 15.82 -10.30 11.96
N GLN A 201 15.94 -11.42 11.24
CA GLN A 201 14.77 -12.23 10.88
C GLN A 201 14.08 -12.79 12.12
N THR A 202 14.84 -13.23 13.13
CA THR A 202 14.26 -13.71 14.40
C THR A 202 13.50 -12.61 15.13
N CYS A 203 14.06 -11.39 15.26
CA CYS A 203 13.39 -10.28 15.92
C CYS A 203 12.11 -9.86 15.17
N PHE A 204 12.18 -9.73 13.84
CA PHE A 204 11.03 -9.40 13.00
C PHE A 204 9.91 -10.43 13.16
N ILE A 205 10.21 -11.72 12.97
CA ILE A 205 9.22 -12.81 13.09
C ILE A 205 8.62 -12.85 14.50
N LYS A 206 9.44 -12.72 15.55
CA LYS A 206 8.97 -12.75 16.93
C LYS A 206 8.08 -11.54 17.27
N SER A 207 8.39 -10.36 16.75
CA SER A 207 7.58 -9.15 16.93
C SER A 207 6.17 -9.33 16.38
N PHE A 208 6.05 -9.80 15.14
CA PHE A 208 4.73 -10.04 14.53
C PHE A 208 4.02 -11.26 15.11
N ALA A 209 4.75 -12.30 15.54
CA ALA A 209 4.17 -13.41 16.29
C ALA A 209 3.64 -12.95 17.67
N HIS A 210 4.30 -11.98 18.31
CA HIS A 210 3.84 -11.36 19.56
C HIS A 210 2.57 -10.55 19.32
N LEU A 211 2.56 -9.67 18.31
CA LEU A 211 1.36 -8.94 17.90
C LEU A 211 0.19 -9.89 17.65
N LEU A 212 0.36 -10.90 16.78
CA LEU A 212 -0.69 -11.87 16.46
C LEU A 212 -1.18 -12.61 17.71
N ARG A 213 -0.27 -13.02 18.61
CA ARG A 213 -0.64 -13.70 19.86
C ARG A 213 -1.53 -12.82 20.75
N ARG A 214 -1.25 -11.52 20.78
CA ARG A 214 -2.02 -10.54 21.55
C ARG A 214 -3.39 -10.29 20.93
N VAL A 215 -3.50 -10.23 19.60
CA VAL A 215 -4.75 -9.82 18.93
C VAL A 215 -5.58 -10.95 18.33
N LYS A 216 -5.12 -12.20 18.32
CA LYS A 216 -5.85 -13.33 17.69
C LYS A 216 -7.24 -13.62 18.28
N HIS A 217 -7.52 -13.12 19.49
CA HIS A 217 -8.84 -13.23 20.10
C HIS A 217 -9.85 -12.25 19.48
N CYS A 218 -9.37 -11.19 18.81
CA CYS A 218 -10.19 -10.25 18.06
C CYS A 218 -10.68 -10.90 16.77
N ARG A 219 -11.97 -11.23 16.71
CA ARG A 219 -12.61 -11.93 15.57
C ARG A 219 -12.49 -11.21 14.22
N ALA A 220 -12.20 -9.91 14.24
CA ALA A 220 -11.92 -9.15 13.02
C ALA A 220 -10.63 -9.63 12.34
N VAL A 221 -9.62 -10.06 13.09
CA VAL A 221 -8.31 -10.47 12.55
C VAL A 221 -8.45 -11.82 11.85
N VAL A 222 -8.19 -11.83 10.54
CA VAL A 222 -8.30 -13.04 9.69
C VAL A 222 -7.00 -13.42 9.02
N GLY A 223 -6.02 -12.52 8.99
CA GLY A 223 -4.76 -12.79 8.31
C GLY A 223 -3.64 -11.86 8.73
N ILE A 224 -2.44 -12.20 8.29
CA ILE A 224 -1.23 -11.42 8.44
C ILE A 224 -0.36 -11.57 7.18
N GLU A 225 0.22 -10.47 6.72
CA GLU A 225 1.17 -10.46 5.62
C GLU A 225 2.60 -10.79 6.08
N VAL A 226 3.44 -11.32 5.20
CA VAL A 226 4.85 -11.61 5.52
C VAL A 226 5.65 -10.32 5.63
N MET A 227 5.60 -9.46 4.61
CA MET A 227 6.31 -8.18 4.53
C MET A 227 5.78 -7.41 3.31
N ASN A 228 5.47 -6.13 3.51
CA ASN A 228 5.16 -5.22 2.41
C ASN A 228 6.35 -5.02 1.48
N GLU A 229 6.16 -5.15 0.17
CA GLU A 229 7.09 -4.85 -0.91
C GLU A 229 8.56 -5.28 -0.64
N PRO A 230 8.84 -6.59 -0.50
CA PRO A 230 10.19 -7.07 -0.21
C PRO A 230 11.18 -6.62 -1.29
N HIS A 231 12.40 -6.28 -0.91
CA HIS A 231 13.44 -5.79 -1.82
C HIS A 231 14.74 -6.61 -1.69
N PRO A 232 15.45 -6.94 -2.79
CA PRO A 232 16.66 -7.78 -2.76
C PRO A 232 17.91 -7.07 -2.22
N GLY A 233 17.87 -5.74 -2.08
CA GLY A 233 19.06 -4.96 -1.79
C GLY A 233 20.06 -5.08 -2.94
N TYR A 234 21.27 -5.55 -2.65
CA TYR A 234 22.30 -5.83 -3.66
C TYR A 234 22.26 -7.28 -4.17
N ILE A 235 21.46 -8.16 -3.59
CA ILE A 235 21.39 -9.58 -3.98
C ILE A 235 20.96 -9.69 -5.45
N GLY A 236 21.77 -10.31 -6.28
CA GLY A 236 21.55 -10.42 -7.72
C GLY A 236 21.96 -9.19 -8.56
N LEU A 237 22.50 -8.13 -7.94
CA LEU A 237 22.96 -6.94 -8.65
C LEU A 237 24.21 -7.26 -9.50
N ALA A 238 24.03 -7.24 -10.82
CA ALA A 238 25.04 -7.68 -11.78
C ALA A 238 26.19 -6.68 -12.02
N ASP A 239 25.94 -5.39 -11.81
CA ASP A 239 26.91 -4.32 -12.04
C ASP A 239 26.88 -3.32 -10.87
N LEU A 240 27.95 -3.27 -10.09
CA LEU A 240 28.05 -2.38 -8.93
C LEU A 240 28.40 -0.94 -9.33
N THR A 241 28.72 -0.67 -10.59
CA THR A 241 29.15 0.65 -11.06
C THR A 241 28.02 1.49 -11.67
N ARG A 242 26.84 0.92 -11.85
CA ARG A 242 25.65 1.61 -12.37
C ARG A 242 24.37 0.85 -12.05
N PHE A 243 23.27 1.57 -11.95
CA PHE A 243 21.93 0.99 -11.94
C PHE A 243 21.31 1.05 -13.34
N ASP A 244 20.39 0.12 -13.62
CA ASP A 244 19.66 0.06 -14.88
C ASP A 244 18.53 1.10 -14.90
N PRO A 245 18.58 2.15 -15.74
CA PRO A 245 17.59 3.22 -15.74
C PRO A 245 16.17 2.77 -16.14
N TYR A 246 15.98 1.54 -16.64
CA TYR A 246 14.65 0.99 -16.97
C TYR A 246 13.96 0.29 -15.80
N THR A 247 14.73 -0.22 -14.85
CA THR A 247 14.23 -0.95 -13.66
C THR A 247 14.41 -0.17 -12.37
N CYS A 248 15.20 0.91 -12.42
CA CYS A 248 15.67 1.63 -11.26
C CYS A 248 15.45 3.14 -11.46
N LEU A 249 14.88 3.81 -10.45
CA LEU A 249 14.53 5.24 -10.52
C LEU A 249 15.78 6.12 -10.40
N HIS A 250 16.02 7.01 -11.36
CA HIS A 250 17.17 7.93 -11.36
C HIS A 250 16.73 9.39 -11.18
N TYR A 251 16.77 9.91 -9.96
CA TYR A 251 16.42 11.31 -9.67
C TYR A 251 17.39 11.94 -8.66
N GLN A 252 17.74 13.21 -8.87
CA GLN A 252 18.79 13.93 -8.12
C GLN A 252 20.14 13.20 -8.14
N SER A 253 20.86 13.14 -7.01
CA SER A 253 22.14 12.44 -6.91
C SER A 253 21.93 10.93 -6.84
N VAL A 254 22.43 10.21 -7.84
CA VAL A 254 22.26 8.75 -8.01
C VAL A 254 23.63 8.08 -7.97
N PRO A 255 24.22 7.85 -6.77
CA PRO A 255 25.45 7.07 -6.68
C PRO A 255 25.15 5.62 -7.07
N SER A 256 26.05 4.98 -7.81
CA SER A 256 26.07 3.52 -7.96
C SER A 256 26.26 2.81 -6.61
N ALA A 257 26.08 1.49 -6.56
CA ALA A 257 26.35 0.72 -5.34
C ALA A 257 27.81 0.91 -4.89
N PHE A 258 28.77 0.89 -5.81
CA PHE A 258 30.18 1.08 -5.50
C PHE A 258 30.50 2.51 -5.03
N GLU A 259 29.92 3.54 -5.65
CA GLU A 259 30.06 4.92 -5.17
C GLU A 259 29.42 5.08 -3.78
N SER A 260 28.25 4.50 -3.55
CA SER A 260 27.58 4.52 -2.24
C SER A 260 28.44 3.89 -1.15
N MET A 261 29.12 2.77 -1.44
CA MET A 261 30.05 2.11 -0.50
C MET A 261 31.24 3.00 -0.14
N GLN A 262 31.76 3.77 -1.10
CA GLN A 262 32.87 4.71 -0.89
C GLN A 262 32.41 5.94 -0.11
N LEU A 263 31.26 6.52 -0.46
CA LEU A 263 30.68 7.66 0.25
C LEU A 263 30.44 7.31 1.72
N GLY A 264 29.85 6.15 2.01
CA GLY A 264 29.65 5.68 3.37
C GLY A 264 30.95 5.45 4.15
N HIS A 265 32.05 5.13 3.46
CA HIS A 265 33.38 5.01 4.07
C HIS A 265 34.04 6.35 4.41
N GLY A 266 33.48 7.49 3.96
CA GLY A 266 34.07 8.81 4.18
C GLY A 266 34.83 9.38 2.98
N ARG A 267 34.63 8.86 1.76
CA ARG A 267 35.19 9.47 0.56
C ARG A 267 34.26 10.57 0.03
N ALA A 268 34.83 11.68 -0.41
CA ALA A 268 34.13 12.69 -1.20
C ALA A 268 34.15 12.30 -2.68
N LEU A 269 33.01 12.35 -3.38
CA LEU A 269 32.90 11.94 -4.79
C LEU A 269 32.01 12.89 -5.60
N ASP A 270 32.31 13.00 -6.90
CA ASP A 270 31.46 13.67 -7.89
C ASP A 270 30.42 12.68 -8.47
N ILE A 271 29.19 12.78 -7.99
CA ILE A 271 28.08 11.87 -8.31
C ILE A 271 27.21 12.44 -9.43
N ASP A 272 26.79 11.59 -10.36
CA ASP A 272 25.87 11.98 -11.44
C ASP A 272 24.54 12.51 -10.88
N PHE A 273 24.09 13.65 -11.42
CA PHE A 273 22.88 14.36 -11.01
C PHE A 273 21.84 14.36 -12.12
N TYR A 274 20.63 13.92 -11.77
CA TYR A 274 19.50 13.75 -12.67
C TYR A 274 18.35 14.72 -12.34
N VAL A 275 17.66 15.18 -13.38
CA VAL A 275 16.44 15.98 -13.26
C VAL A 275 15.33 15.38 -14.12
N ARG A 276 14.08 15.74 -13.83
CA ARG A 276 12.93 15.36 -14.67
C ARG A 276 13.11 15.88 -16.10
N SER A 277 12.66 15.10 -17.08
CA SER A 277 12.75 15.48 -18.49
C SER A 277 11.59 14.94 -19.32
N TRP A 278 11.58 15.31 -20.59
CA TRP A 278 10.68 14.79 -21.62
C TRP A 278 11.49 14.61 -22.92
N PRO A 279 11.29 13.52 -23.70
CA PRO A 279 10.32 12.44 -23.52
C PRO A 279 10.75 11.33 -22.54
N PHE A 280 12.02 11.29 -22.13
CA PHE A 280 12.50 10.33 -21.13
C PHE A 280 12.18 10.82 -19.71
N PRO A 281 11.80 9.92 -18.77
CA PRO A 281 11.40 10.28 -17.40
C PRO A 281 12.37 11.25 -16.71
N THR A 282 13.68 11.00 -16.87
CA THR A 282 14.76 11.80 -16.28
C THR A 282 15.97 11.86 -17.20
N ARG A 283 16.77 12.91 -17.09
CA ARG A 283 18.04 13.07 -17.81
C ARG A 283 19.16 13.52 -16.88
N ARG A 284 20.38 13.09 -17.17
CA ARG A 284 21.59 13.58 -16.49
C ARG A 284 21.90 15.00 -16.91
N VAL A 285 22.18 15.89 -15.95
CA VAL A 285 22.53 17.30 -16.21
C VAL A 285 23.92 17.70 -15.74
N GLY A 286 24.61 16.83 -14.99
CA GLY A 286 25.97 17.09 -14.53
C GLY A 286 26.35 16.17 -13.38
N LYS A 287 27.34 16.60 -12.60
CA LYS A 287 27.77 15.94 -11.35
C LYS A 287 27.67 16.90 -10.17
N ARG A 288 27.54 16.37 -8.97
CA ARG A 288 27.61 17.12 -7.71
C ARG A 288 28.57 16.42 -6.74
N VAL A 289 29.40 17.22 -6.06
CA VAL A 289 30.23 16.73 -4.96
C VAL A 289 29.32 16.29 -3.82
N VAL A 290 29.53 15.07 -3.34
CA VAL A 290 28.85 14.49 -2.18
C VAL A 290 29.90 14.14 -1.12
N ASN A 291 29.54 14.31 0.15
CA ASN A 291 30.38 14.08 1.34
C ASN A 291 31.72 14.84 1.35
N PRO A 292 31.76 16.17 1.10
CA PRO A 292 33.00 16.94 1.05
C PRO A 292 33.77 16.97 2.39
N GLU A 293 33.07 16.78 3.51
CA GLU A 293 33.67 16.72 4.86
C GLU A 293 34.27 15.35 5.20
N GLY A 294 34.11 14.34 4.33
CA GLY A 294 34.65 13.00 4.54
C GLY A 294 34.05 12.26 5.74
N ARG A 295 32.77 12.48 6.04
CA ARG A 295 32.09 11.80 7.15
C ARG A 295 31.91 10.31 6.85
N CYS A 296 32.16 9.46 7.84
CA CYS A 296 31.93 8.02 7.73
C CYS A 296 30.60 7.65 8.41
N CYS A 297 29.77 6.85 7.74
CA CYS A 297 28.53 6.35 8.33
C CYS A 297 28.71 5.00 9.04
N TRP A 298 29.92 4.44 9.07
CA TRP A 298 30.22 3.19 9.76
C TRP A 298 30.89 3.48 11.09
N ARG A 299 30.32 2.97 12.18
CA ARG A 299 30.84 3.16 13.55
C ARG A 299 32.24 2.58 13.73
N SER A 300 32.60 1.55 12.96
CA SER A 300 33.94 0.97 12.92
C SER A 300 34.99 1.82 12.17
N GLY A 301 34.55 2.90 11.51
CA GLY A 301 35.36 3.67 10.57
C GLY A 301 35.56 2.99 9.21
N THR A 302 35.14 1.74 9.02
CA THR A 302 35.37 0.97 7.78
C THR A 302 34.08 0.41 7.19
N CYS A 303 33.88 0.62 5.88
CA CYS A 303 32.74 0.08 5.15
C CYS A 303 32.66 -1.45 5.20
N LEU A 304 31.48 -1.99 5.51
CA LEU A 304 31.25 -3.43 5.63
C LEU A 304 31.66 -4.20 4.36
N TRP A 305 31.30 -3.67 3.19
CA TRP A 305 31.62 -4.30 1.91
C TRP A 305 33.13 -4.23 1.59
N ARG A 306 33.85 -3.24 2.14
CA ARG A 306 35.32 -3.20 2.09
C ARG A 306 35.93 -4.29 2.97
N GLN A 307 35.38 -4.51 4.17
CA GLN A 307 35.81 -5.59 5.08
C GLN A 307 35.67 -6.98 4.43
N HIS A 308 34.65 -7.17 3.59
CA HIS A 308 34.41 -8.41 2.83
C HIS A 308 35.18 -8.49 1.49
N GLY A 309 36.02 -7.48 1.21
CA GLY A 309 36.87 -7.45 0.02
C GLY A 309 36.10 -7.27 -1.29
N VAL A 310 34.90 -6.67 -1.25
CA VAL A 310 34.15 -6.28 -2.47
C VAL A 310 34.92 -5.21 -3.23
N TRP A 311 35.50 -4.26 -2.50
CA TRP A 311 36.33 -3.19 -3.01
C TRP A 311 37.48 -2.89 -2.04
N GLY A 312 38.49 -2.17 -2.53
CA GLY A 312 39.64 -1.75 -1.73
C GLY A 312 40.37 -0.60 -2.39
N ASP A 313 41.61 -0.33 -1.95
CA ASP A 313 42.43 0.74 -2.49
C ASP A 313 43.61 0.19 -3.29
N ARG A 314 43.89 0.79 -4.44
CA ARG A 314 45.14 0.62 -5.20
C ARG A 314 45.66 2.00 -5.55
N ASP A 315 46.91 2.29 -5.17
CA ASP A 315 47.58 3.58 -5.42
C ASP A 315 46.75 4.80 -4.94
N GLY A 316 46.12 4.67 -3.77
CA GLY A 316 45.27 5.72 -3.16
C GLY A 316 43.88 5.87 -3.78
N ARG A 317 43.55 5.10 -4.82
CA ARG A 317 42.25 5.12 -5.51
C ARG A 317 41.41 3.91 -5.11
N ALA A 318 40.12 4.13 -4.89
CA ALA A 318 39.18 3.03 -4.67
C ALA A 318 39.03 2.22 -5.97
N VAL A 319 39.09 0.90 -5.85
CA VAL A 319 38.90 -0.04 -6.95
C VAL A 319 37.95 -1.16 -6.54
N LEU A 320 37.09 -1.56 -7.47
CA LEU A 320 36.21 -2.70 -7.30
C LEU A 320 37.04 -3.99 -7.48
N LEU A 321 37.03 -4.86 -6.47
CA LEU A 321 37.81 -6.10 -6.45
C LEU A 321 36.98 -7.31 -6.89
N LYS A 322 35.67 -7.29 -6.60
CA LYS A 322 34.72 -8.36 -6.93
C LYS A 322 33.45 -7.75 -7.54
N PRO A 323 33.42 -7.50 -8.86
CA PRO A 323 32.31 -6.80 -9.51
C PRO A 323 30.99 -7.57 -9.51
N ASP A 324 31.06 -8.91 -9.46
CA ASP A 324 29.93 -9.84 -9.51
C ASP A 324 29.58 -10.44 -8.13
N TYR A 325 30.07 -9.82 -7.05
CA TYR A 325 30.04 -10.36 -5.68
C TYR A 325 28.66 -10.85 -5.21
N PHE A 326 27.58 -10.18 -5.62
CA PHE A 326 26.22 -10.49 -5.19
C PHE A 326 25.44 -11.41 -6.13
N THR A 327 26.07 -11.92 -7.20
CA THR A 327 25.37 -12.66 -8.26
C THR A 327 25.46 -14.18 -8.11
N ARG A 328 26.34 -14.66 -7.23
CA ARG A 328 26.62 -16.10 -7.08
C ARG A 328 26.72 -16.51 -5.62
N HIS A 329 26.27 -17.74 -5.36
CA HIS A 329 26.57 -18.47 -4.14
C HIS A 329 28.06 -18.86 -4.10
N ALA A 330 28.55 -19.25 -2.92
CA ALA A 330 29.93 -19.70 -2.74
C ALA A 330 30.30 -20.94 -3.59
N ASP A 331 29.32 -21.74 -3.98
CA ASP A 331 29.45 -22.90 -4.88
C ASP A 331 29.42 -22.55 -6.38
N GLY A 332 29.28 -21.27 -6.72
CA GLY A 332 29.24 -20.75 -8.09
C GLY A 332 27.86 -20.69 -8.74
N ARG A 333 26.80 -21.21 -8.09
CA ARG A 333 25.42 -21.14 -8.59
C ARG A 333 24.95 -19.68 -8.68
N VAL A 334 24.28 -19.32 -9.77
CA VAL A 334 23.66 -17.99 -9.93
C VAL A 334 22.53 -17.85 -8.92
N VAL A 335 22.49 -16.71 -8.25
CA VAL A 335 21.48 -16.38 -7.25
C VAL A 335 20.15 -16.05 -7.90
N ASP A 336 19.08 -16.62 -7.35
CA ASP A 336 17.70 -16.17 -7.56
C ASP A 336 17.16 -15.65 -6.23
N PHE A 337 16.97 -14.34 -6.08
CA PHE A 337 16.50 -13.76 -4.82
C PHE A 337 15.17 -14.35 -4.35
N SER A 338 14.20 -14.45 -5.27
CA SER A 338 12.86 -14.95 -4.97
C SER A 338 12.93 -16.38 -4.45
N GLN A 339 13.75 -17.23 -5.10
CA GLN A 339 13.81 -18.64 -4.76
C GLN A 339 14.75 -18.96 -3.58
N ASP A 340 15.92 -18.34 -3.54
CA ASP A 340 17.00 -18.70 -2.62
C ASP A 340 16.90 -17.98 -1.26
N PHE A 341 16.19 -16.85 -1.20
CA PHE A 341 16.17 -15.99 0.00
C PHE A 341 14.76 -15.62 0.44
N TRP A 342 13.90 -15.16 -0.49
CA TRP A 342 12.54 -14.75 -0.15
C TRP A 342 11.65 -15.93 0.23
N LEU A 343 11.61 -17.00 -0.57
CA LEU A 343 10.80 -18.18 -0.24
C LEU A 343 11.17 -18.84 1.11
N PRO A 344 12.45 -19.05 1.47
CA PRO A 344 12.82 -19.52 2.79
C PRO A 344 12.35 -18.60 3.93
N PHE A 345 12.34 -17.28 3.73
CA PHE A 345 11.82 -16.35 4.72
C PHE A 345 10.29 -16.42 4.83
N ILE A 346 9.57 -16.52 3.71
CA ILE A 346 8.12 -16.76 3.70
C ILE A 346 7.78 -18.01 4.52
N GLN A 347 8.50 -19.12 4.31
CA GLN A 347 8.26 -20.36 5.03
C GLN A 347 8.49 -20.20 6.54
N GLN A 348 9.60 -19.55 6.95
CA GLN A 348 9.89 -19.30 8.36
C GLN A 348 8.83 -18.43 9.03
N PHE A 349 8.39 -17.36 8.37
CA PHE A 349 7.34 -16.48 8.88
C PHE A 349 6.01 -17.23 8.98
N TYR A 350 5.65 -17.96 7.92
CA TYR A 350 4.44 -18.79 7.84
C TYR A 350 4.36 -19.77 9.02
N ASP A 351 5.40 -20.57 9.23
CA ASP A 351 5.44 -21.57 10.29
C ASP A 351 5.31 -20.93 11.69
N ALA A 352 5.94 -19.76 11.88
CA ALA A 352 5.84 -19.01 13.13
C ALA A 352 4.43 -18.46 13.39
N MET A 353 3.74 -17.94 12.36
CA MET A 353 2.37 -17.43 12.50
C MET A 353 1.38 -18.57 12.77
N LEU A 354 1.49 -19.69 12.06
CA LEU A 354 0.64 -20.85 12.27
C LEU A 354 0.86 -21.52 13.62
N ALA A 355 2.06 -21.43 14.19
CA ALA A 355 2.32 -21.88 15.56
C ALA A 355 1.57 -21.02 16.60
N VAL A 356 1.22 -19.78 16.28
CA VAL A 356 0.42 -18.88 17.13
C VAL A 356 -1.07 -19.09 16.91
N ASP A 357 -1.49 -19.17 15.65
CA ASP A 357 -2.88 -19.39 15.23
C ASP A 357 -2.94 -20.25 13.95
N PRO A 358 -3.29 -21.54 14.06
CA PRO A 358 -3.39 -22.44 12.91
C PRO A 358 -4.46 -22.05 11.87
N ALA A 359 -5.39 -21.14 12.21
CA ALA A 359 -6.46 -20.71 11.31
C ALA A 359 -6.13 -19.41 10.54
N VAL A 360 -5.04 -18.73 10.90
CA VAL A 360 -4.67 -17.44 10.30
C VAL A 360 -4.31 -17.61 8.82
N LEU A 361 -4.79 -16.71 7.97
CA LEU A 361 -4.33 -16.61 6.59
C LEU A 361 -2.98 -15.88 6.56
N VAL A 362 -2.06 -16.35 5.72
CA VAL A 362 -0.76 -15.69 5.53
C VAL A 362 -0.68 -15.14 4.12
N MET A 363 -0.57 -13.82 3.99
CA MET A 363 -0.42 -13.14 2.71
C MET A 363 1.06 -12.99 2.37
N PHE A 364 1.43 -13.11 1.10
CA PHE A 364 2.79 -12.75 0.67
C PHE A 364 2.78 -12.02 -0.67
N GLU A 365 3.65 -11.03 -0.74
CA GLU A 365 3.94 -10.26 -1.94
C GLU A 365 5.11 -10.85 -2.73
N PRO A 366 5.13 -10.73 -4.07
CA PRO A 366 6.37 -10.80 -4.82
C PRO A 366 7.18 -9.51 -4.62
N VAL A 367 8.46 -9.53 -4.98
CA VAL A 367 9.21 -8.28 -5.16
C VAL A 367 8.48 -7.44 -6.21
N PRO A 368 8.24 -6.13 -6.01
CA PRO A 368 7.52 -5.30 -6.97
C PRO A 368 8.10 -5.46 -8.38
N GLN A 369 7.22 -5.68 -9.37
CA GLN A 369 7.57 -5.86 -10.79
C GLN A 369 8.36 -7.14 -11.14
N VAL A 370 8.63 -8.01 -10.18
CA VAL A 370 9.31 -9.29 -10.38
C VAL A 370 8.29 -10.42 -10.18
N PRO A 371 8.35 -11.50 -10.99
CA PRO A 371 7.49 -12.65 -10.77
C PRO A 371 7.70 -13.30 -9.39
N PRO A 372 6.66 -13.87 -8.76
CA PRO A 372 6.79 -14.56 -7.47
C PRO A 372 7.73 -15.77 -7.55
N PRO A 373 8.21 -16.31 -6.40
CA PRO A 373 8.90 -17.58 -6.37
C PRO A 373 8.01 -18.73 -6.89
N SER A 374 8.63 -19.86 -7.23
CA SER A 374 7.87 -21.07 -7.59
C SER A 374 7.53 -21.85 -6.32
N ILE A 375 6.26 -21.90 -5.96
CA ILE A 375 5.78 -22.58 -4.75
C ILE A 375 4.96 -23.79 -5.15
N ARG A 376 5.26 -24.95 -4.57
CA ARG A 376 4.48 -26.17 -4.83
C ARG A 376 3.00 -25.95 -4.48
N PRO A 377 2.04 -26.48 -5.26
CA PRO A 377 0.61 -26.27 -5.01
C PRO A 377 0.12 -26.73 -3.63
N ASP A 378 0.75 -27.74 -3.04
CA ASP A 378 0.40 -28.36 -1.75
C ASP A 378 1.09 -27.73 -0.53
N ALA A 379 2.14 -26.92 -0.74
CA ALA A 379 2.86 -26.27 0.35
C ALA A 379 2.05 -25.13 0.96
N MET A 380 2.18 -24.87 2.26
CA MET A 380 1.59 -23.68 2.91
C MET A 380 0.11 -23.42 2.54
N PRO A 381 -0.84 -24.31 2.92
CA PRO A 381 -2.25 -24.20 2.49
C PRO A 381 -3.00 -22.93 2.95
N GLN A 382 -2.54 -22.26 4.02
CA GLN A 382 -3.08 -20.97 4.46
C GLN A 382 -2.54 -19.76 3.66
N LEU A 383 -1.65 -19.98 2.69
CA LEU A 383 -0.99 -18.92 1.94
C LEU A 383 -1.91 -18.28 0.89
N VAL A 384 -1.92 -16.95 0.85
CA VAL A 384 -2.66 -16.11 -0.10
C VAL A 384 -1.65 -15.30 -0.92
N TYR A 385 -1.79 -15.31 -2.24
CA TYR A 385 -0.94 -14.49 -3.12
C TYR A 385 -1.42 -13.04 -3.09
N ALA A 386 -0.56 -12.11 -2.68
CA ALA A 386 -0.95 -10.76 -2.32
C ALA A 386 -0.29 -9.62 -3.14
N PRO A 387 -0.20 -9.68 -4.48
CA PRO A 387 0.58 -8.72 -5.25
C PRO A 387 0.00 -7.29 -5.24
N HIS A 388 0.82 -6.30 -5.60
CA HIS A 388 0.39 -4.91 -5.80
C HIS A 388 0.17 -4.58 -7.27
N TRP A 389 -0.69 -3.60 -7.54
CA TRP A 389 -0.87 -3.07 -8.89
C TRP A 389 -1.09 -1.55 -8.89
N TYR A 390 -0.28 -0.84 -9.68
CA TYR A 390 -0.39 0.59 -9.90
C TYR A 390 -0.18 0.94 -11.38
N ASP A 391 -0.81 2.00 -11.86
CA ASP A 391 -0.41 2.63 -13.13
C ASP A 391 0.90 3.39 -12.90
N LEU A 392 2.01 2.74 -13.27
CA LEU A 392 3.36 3.28 -13.10
C LEU A 392 3.57 4.62 -13.82
N ASN A 393 2.91 4.85 -14.96
CA ASN A 393 3.01 6.13 -15.67
C ASN A 393 2.31 7.24 -14.89
N ALA A 394 1.09 6.97 -14.41
CA ALA A 394 0.34 7.94 -13.63
C ALA A 394 1.01 8.24 -12.29
N LEU A 395 1.57 7.21 -11.64
CA LEU A 395 2.34 7.32 -10.40
C LEU A 395 3.58 8.19 -10.60
N PHE A 396 4.42 7.86 -11.58
CA PHE A 396 5.66 8.59 -11.84
C PHE A 396 5.42 10.03 -12.30
N SER A 397 4.48 10.24 -13.22
CA SER A 397 4.25 11.57 -13.83
C SER A 397 3.31 12.47 -13.03
N LYS A 398 2.62 11.93 -12.01
CA LYS A 398 1.49 12.58 -11.31
C LYS A 398 0.48 13.18 -12.29
N SER A 399 0.17 12.44 -13.35
CA SER A 399 -0.70 12.89 -14.43
C SER A 399 -1.50 11.74 -14.97
N PHE A 400 -2.76 12.01 -15.31
CA PHE A 400 -3.64 11.02 -15.91
C PHE A 400 -4.55 11.66 -16.96
N THR A 401 -4.69 10.98 -18.09
CA THR A 401 -5.64 11.31 -19.15
C THR A 401 -6.23 10.04 -19.75
N THR A 402 -7.52 10.08 -20.09
CA THR A 402 -8.16 8.99 -20.83
C THR A 402 -7.86 9.05 -22.33
N ALA A 403 -7.22 10.11 -22.83
CA ALA A 403 -6.94 10.27 -24.26
C ALA A 403 -6.01 9.15 -24.76
N VAL A 404 -4.93 8.91 -24.04
CA VAL A 404 -3.95 7.85 -24.33
C VAL A 404 -3.33 7.34 -23.04
N THR A 405 -3.25 6.02 -22.89
CA THR A 405 -2.55 5.33 -21.79
C THR A 405 -1.68 4.23 -22.34
N HIS A 406 -0.61 3.88 -21.62
CA HIS A 406 0.34 2.87 -22.05
C HIS A 406 0.47 1.74 -21.02
N ASP A 407 0.75 0.53 -21.49
CA ASP A 407 1.28 -0.56 -20.67
C ASP A 407 2.81 -0.37 -20.57
N VAL A 408 3.24 0.33 -19.51
CA VAL A 408 4.66 0.67 -19.30
C VAL A 408 5.51 -0.57 -19.07
N GLN A 409 4.99 -1.59 -18.39
CA GLN A 409 5.72 -2.83 -18.14
C GLN A 409 6.03 -3.55 -19.44
N ARG A 410 5.04 -3.66 -20.33
CA ARG A 410 5.22 -4.26 -21.65
C ARG A 410 6.20 -3.46 -22.51
N LEU A 411 6.16 -2.13 -22.44
CA LEU A 411 7.08 -1.26 -23.15
C LEU A 411 8.51 -1.35 -22.62
N ALA A 412 8.69 -1.46 -21.30
CA ALA A 412 10.00 -1.63 -20.67
C ALA A 412 10.66 -2.94 -21.11
N ARG A 413 9.88 -4.03 -21.26
CA ARG A 413 10.36 -5.34 -21.74
C ARG A 413 10.58 -5.37 -23.26
N ASN A 414 9.76 -4.67 -24.02
CA ASN A 414 9.86 -4.61 -25.48
C ASN A 414 9.36 -3.25 -26.02
N PRO A 415 10.27 -2.30 -26.29
CA PRO A 415 9.90 -0.99 -26.84
C PRO A 415 9.15 -1.06 -28.18
N TRP A 416 9.36 -2.12 -28.97
CA TRP A 416 8.66 -2.33 -30.25
C TRP A 416 7.19 -2.73 -30.07
N ALA A 417 6.74 -3.00 -28.84
CA ALA A 417 5.35 -3.32 -28.54
C ALA A 417 4.42 -2.09 -28.53
N LEU A 418 4.92 -0.87 -28.82
CA LEU A 418 4.16 0.38 -28.74
C LEU A 418 2.77 0.34 -29.39
N PRO A 419 2.57 -0.17 -30.63
CA PRO A 419 1.23 -0.23 -31.23
C PRO A 419 0.25 -1.12 -30.46
N PHE A 420 0.77 -2.10 -29.70
CA PHE A 420 -0.01 -3.08 -28.95
C PHE A 420 -0.10 -2.76 -27.45
N ALA A 421 0.74 -1.84 -26.97
CA ALA A 421 0.80 -1.37 -25.59
C ALA A 421 0.16 0.02 -25.40
N THR A 422 -0.46 0.57 -26.45
CA THR A 422 -1.12 1.89 -26.42
C THR A 422 -2.63 1.73 -26.48
N TYR A 423 -3.35 2.45 -25.61
CA TYR A 423 -4.79 2.36 -25.46
C TYR A 423 -5.42 3.75 -25.48
N PHE A 424 -6.59 3.87 -26.13
CA PHE A 424 -7.25 5.16 -26.37
C PHE A 424 -8.66 5.21 -25.77
N GLY A 425 -9.00 6.36 -25.19
CA GLY A 425 -10.31 6.61 -24.59
C GLY A 425 -10.58 5.78 -23.33
N ARG A 426 -11.71 6.06 -22.67
CA ARG A 426 -12.13 5.37 -21.42
C ARG A 426 -12.17 3.84 -21.55
N ARG A 427 -12.68 3.35 -22.69
CA ARG A 427 -12.72 1.89 -22.97
C ARG A 427 -11.32 1.30 -23.17
N GLY A 428 -10.40 2.07 -23.74
CA GLY A 428 -9.01 1.67 -23.88
C GLY A 428 -8.34 1.50 -22.53
N VAL A 429 -8.46 2.48 -21.63
CA VAL A 429 -7.88 2.41 -20.28
C VAL A 429 -8.40 1.21 -19.49
N LYS A 430 -9.73 0.96 -19.52
CA LYS A 430 -10.33 -0.24 -18.91
C LYS A 430 -9.73 -1.53 -19.43
N ARG A 431 -9.53 -1.64 -20.75
CA ARG A 431 -8.91 -2.82 -21.38
C ARG A 431 -7.44 -2.95 -20.98
N ASN A 432 -6.72 -1.83 -20.90
CA ASN A 432 -5.32 -1.78 -20.48
C ASN A 432 -5.18 -2.38 -19.07
N TYR A 433 -5.86 -1.79 -18.09
CA TYR A 433 -5.72 -2.18 -16.69
C TYR A 433 -6.21 -3.61 -16.44
N ALA A 434 -7.36 -3.99 -17.00
CA ALA A 434 -7.86 -5.36 -16.87
C ALA A 434 -6.90 -6.40 -17.47
N GLY A 435 -6.26 -6.09 -18.60
CA GLY A 435 -5.27 -6.97 -19.21
C GLY A 435 -4.04 -7.17 -18.34
N GLN A 436 -3.51 -6.09 -17.76
CA GLN A 436 -2.35 -6.15 -16.87
C GLN A 436 -2.67 -6.89 -15.56
N ILE A 437 -3.82 -6.60 -14.93
CA ILE A 437 -4.26 -7.27 -13.71
C ILE A 437 -4.48 -8.76 -13.96
N GLN A 438 -5.11 -9.13 -15.09
CA GLN A 438 -5.30 -10.53 -15.43
C GLN A 438 -3.97 -11.25 -15.65
N ALA A 439 -3.00 -10.62 -16.32
CA ALA A 439 -1.68 -11.20 -16.53
C ALA A 439 -0.95 -11.47 -15.20
N LEU A 440 -1.09 -10.58 -14.22
CA LEU A 440 -0.55 -10.73 -12.88
C LEU A 440 -1.22 -11.87 -12.09
N VAL A 441 -2.53 -12.07 -12.26
CA VAL A 441 -3.26 -13.23 -11.71
C VAL A 441 -2.79 -14.53 -12.35
N ASP A 442 -2.66 -14.55 -13.67
CA ASP A 442 -2.26 -15.74 -14.42
C ASP A 442 -0.81 -16.15 -14.11
N GLU A 443 0.11 -15.18 -13.98
CA GLU A 443 1.48 -15.43 -13.54
C GLU A 443 1.53 -15.99 -12.12
N GLY A 444 0.73 -15.44 -11.20
CA GLY A 444 0.55 -15.96 -9.85
C GLY A 444 0.10 -17.43 -9.88
N ARG A 445 -0.97 -17.74 -10.60
CA ARG A 445 -1.48 -19.11 -10.72
C ARG A 445 -0.45 -20.09 -11.29
N ALA A 446 0.32 -19.66 -12.27
CA ALA A 446 1.34 -20.50 -12.91
C ALA A 446 2.50 -20.84 -11.97
N ARG A 447 2.88 -19.93 -11.07
CA ARG A 447 4.06 -20.08 -10.20
C ARG A 447 3.73 -20.54 -8.79
N VAL A 448 2.58 -20.12 -8.28
CA VAL A 448 2.16 -20.32 -6.88
C VAL A 448 0.79 -20.98 -6.82
N GLY A 449 0.43 -21.79 -7.82
CA GLY A 449 -0.76 -22.65 -7.80
C GLY A 449 -2.10 -21.92 -7.70
N ASP A 450 -3.18 -22.68 -7.52
CA ASP A 450 -4.55 -22.15 -7.44
C ASP A 450 -4.86 -21.60 -6.03
N ARG A 451 -4.17 -20.53 -5.65
CA ARG A 451 -4.36 -19.83 -4.37
C ARG A 451 -5.25 -18.59 -4.55
N PRO A 452 -5.96 -18.13 -3.49
CA PRO A 452 -6.65 -16.85 -3.53
C PRO A 452 -5.68 -15.71 -3.88
N VAL A 453 -6.17 -14.73 -4.65
CA VAL A 453 -5.40 -13.55 -5.03
C VAL A 453 -6.03 -12.30 -4.42
N LEU A 454 -5.26 -11.63 -3.55
CA LEU A 454 -5.60 -10.33 -2.98
C LEU A 454 -4.67 -9.28 -3.58
N VAL A 455 -5.19 -8.32 -4.32
CA VAL A 455 -4.38 -7.16 -4.70
C VAL A 455 -4.23 -6.27 -3.46
N GLY A 456 -3.11 -6.41 -2.74
CA GLY A 456 -2.85 -5.82 -1.43
C GLY A 456 -2.83 -4.28 -1.46
N GLU A 457 -2.35 -3.73 -2.56
CA GLU A 457 -2.38 -2.30 -2.83
C GLU A 457 -2.70 -1.99 -4.28
N CYS A 458 -3.59 -1.02 -4.43
CA CYS A 458 -3.88 -0.38 -5.69
C CYS A 458 -4.53 0.98 -5.42
N GLY A 459 -4.34 1.95 -6.31
CA GLY A 459 -4.93 3.26 -6.10
C GLY A 459 -4.46 4.30 -7.10
N LEU A 460 -4.83 5.54 -6.80
CA LEU A 460 -4.46 6.71 -7.58
C LEU A 460 -4.13 7.85 -6.62
N PRO A 461 -3.00 8.57 -6.83
CA PRO A 461 -2.76 9.77 -6.07
C PRO A 461 -3.84 10.82 -6.34
N MET A 462 -4.34 11.45 -5.28
CA MET A 462 -5.33 12.51 -5.35
C MET A 462 -4.73 13.84 -5.82
N ASP A 463 -3.41 14.00 -5.74
CA ASP A 463 -2.65 15.18 -6.18
C ASP A 463 -2.23 15.15 -7.67
N ILE A 464 -2.73 14.21 -8.47
CA ILE A 464 -2.46 14.17 -9.92
C ILE A 464 -2.94 15.44 -10.64
N ASN A 465 -2.39 15.67 -11.83
CA ASN A 465 -2.72 16.81 -12.70
C ASN A 465 -2.52 18.14 -11.97
N GLN A 466 -1.37 18.29 -11.30
CA GLN A 466 -0.94 19.52 -10.60
C GLN A 466 -1.92 19.94 -9.48
N ARG A 467 -2.54 18.98 -8.77
CA ARG A 467 -3.50 19.27 -7.69
C ARG A 467 -4.70 20.12 -8.10
N THR A 468 -5.00 20.25 -9.40
CA THR A 468 -6.04 21.15 -9.91
C THR A 468 -7.40 20.86 -9.26
N ALA A 469 -7.71 19.58 -9.01
CA ALA A 469 -8.95 19.13 -8.38
C ALA A 469 -9.15 19.66 -6.95
N PHE A 470 -8.07 19.96 -6.21
CA PHE A 470 -8.15 20.49 -4.84
C PHE A 470 -8.66 21.94 -4.85
N GLY A 471 -8.34 22.69 -5.92
CA GLY A 471 -8.77 24.09 -6.08
C GLY A 471 -10.18 24.23 -6.66
N ASN A 472 -10.52 23.43 -7.68
CA ASN A 472 -11.77 23.60 -8.43
C ASN A 472 -12.86 22.55 -8.12
N GLY A 473 -12.56 21.52 -7.32
CA GLY A 473 -13.49 20.45 -6.98
C GLY A 473 -13.82 19.47 -8.12
N ASP A 474 -13.16 19.58 -9.28
CA ASP A 474 -13.37 18.68 -10.43
C ASP A 474 -12.44 17.46 -10.35
N TYR A 475 -12.97 16.37 -9.81
CA TYR A 475 -12.29 15.08 -9.70
C TYR A 475 -12.64 14.13 -10.86
N SER A 476 -13.22 14.60 -11.97
CA SER A 476 -13.67 13.73 -13.07
C SER A 476 -12.55 12.86 -13.66
N ARG A 477 -11.30 13.36 -13.68
CA ARG A 477 -10.13 12.57 -14.14
C ARG A 477 -9.79 11.45 -13.18
N HIS A 478 -9.87 11.71 -11.88
CA HIS A 478 -9.68 10.71 -10.83
C HIS A 478 -10.77 9.65 -10.88
N GLU A 479 -12.02 10.07 -11.10
CA GLU A 479 -13.16 9.15 -11.25
C GLU A 479 -12.95 8.21 -12.44
N HIS A 480 -12.50 8.71 -13.59
CA HIS A 480 -12.23 7.85 -14.76
C HIS A 480 -11.07 6.87 -14.52
N ALA A 481 -9.98 7.33 -13.89
CA ALA A 481 -8.84 6.48 -13.58
C ALA A 481 -9.23 5.36 -12.62
N LEU A 482 -9.91 5.72 -11.52
CA LEU A 482 -10.30 4.79 -10.49
C LEU A 482 -11.41 3.84 -10.97
N ASP A 483 -12.35 4.31 -11.80
CA ASP A 483 -13.33 3.44 -12.45
C ASP A 483 -12.65 2.41 -13.36
N ALA A 484 -11.60 2.80 -14.10
CA ALA A 484 -10.85 1.86 -14.93
C ALA A 484 -10.11 0.80 -14.10
N LEU A 485 -9.49 1.22 -12.98
CA LEU A 485 -8.80 0.33 -12.06
C LEU A 485 -9.76 -0.68 -11.43
N LEU A 486 -10.83 -0.18 -10.81
CA LEU A 486 -11.83 -1.01 -10.14
C LEU A 486 -12.54 -1.95 -11.12
N TRP A 487 -12.80 -1.50 -12.35
CA TRP A 487 -13.34 -2.36 -13.40
C TRP A 487 -12.39 -3.50 -13.78
N GLY A 488 -11.07 -3.25 -13.79
CA GLY A 488 -10.05 -4.27 -14.02
C GLY A 488 -10.03 -5.33 -12.92
N LEU A 489 -10.00 -4.90 -11.66
CA LEU A 489 -10.03 -5.78 -10.49
C LEU A 489 -11.29 -6.65 -10.46
N GLU A 490 -12.46 -6.03 -10.67
CA GLU A 490 -13.75 -6.72 -10.76
C GLU A 490 -13.77 -7.76 -11.89
N SER A 491 -13.29 -7.38 -13.08
CA SER A 491 -13.28 -8.25 -14.25
C SER A 491 -12.34 -9.45 -14.11
N SER A 492 -11.30 -9.32 -13.30
CA SER A 492 -10.38 -10.42 -12.96
C SER A 492 -10.83 -11.25 -11.76
N GLY A 493 -11.91 -10.86 -11.07
CA GLY A 493 -12.48 -11.61 -9.96
C GLY A 493 -11.54 -11.74 -8.76
N VAL A 494 -10.73 -10.71 -8.50
CA VAL A 494 -9.74 -10.69 -7.41
C VAL A 494 -10.24 -9.92 -6.19
N HIS A 495 -9.75 -10.31 -5.01
CA HIS A 495 -9.90 -9.48 -3.81
C HIS A 495 -8.99 -8.24 -3.96
N TYR A 496 -9.32 -7.12 -3.31
CA TYR A 496 -8.43 -5.95 -3.33
C TYR A 496 -8.58 -5.04 -2.12
N THR A 497 -7.51 -4.29 -1.83
CA THR A 497 -7.49 -3.18 -0.88
C THR A 497 -6.96 -1.92 -1.55
N LEU A 498 -7.71 -0.82 -1.45
CA LEU A 498 -7.32 0.47 -2.00
C LEU A 498 -6.28 1.14 -1.10
N TRP A 499 -5.20 1.64 -1.68
CA TRP A 499 -4.27 2.54 -1.03
C TRP A 499 -4.76 3.98 -1.22
N ASN A 500 -5.19 4.68 -0.17
CA ASN A 500 -5.48 4.19 1.19
C ASN A 500 -6.75 4.84 1.78
N TYR A 501 -7.12 4.50 3.01
CA TYR A 501 -8.06 5.28 3.82
C TYR A 501 -7.27 5.84 5.01
N ASN A 502 -6.97 7.13 5.00
CA ASN A 502 -6.28 7.81 6.08
C ASN A 502 -7.17 8.94 6.64
N PRO A 503 -7.67 8.82 7.89
CA PRO A 503 -8.43 9.88 8.54
C PRO A 503 -7.66 11.17 8.75
N GLY A 504 -6.36 11.08 9.04
CA GLY A 504 -5.49 12.24 9.21
C GLY A 504 -4.89 12.72 7.89
N ASN A 505 -5.60 12.60 6.76
CA ASN A 505 -5.12 13.10 5.48
C ASN A 505 -5.58 14.55 5.27
N ASP A 506 -4.69 15.39 4.73
CA ASP A 506 -5.00 16.76 4.29
C ASP A 506 -4.62 17.01 2.81
N ASP A 507 -4.94 18.19 2.28
CA ASP A 507 -4.60 18.57 0.90
C ASP A 507 -3.17 19.13 0.75
N GLU A 508 -2.52 19.52 1.85
CA GLU A 508 -1.18 20.15 1.84
C GLU A 508 -0.06 19.10 1.81
N TRP A 509 -0.06 18.23 2.83
CA TRP A 509 0.90 17.19 3.16
C TRP A 509 0.40 15.77 2.90
N GLY A 510 -0.88 15.60 2.57
CA GLY A 510 -1.43 14.29 2.23
C GLY A 510 -1.53 13.41 3.47
N ASP A 511 -0.88 12.26 3.47
CA ASP A 511 -0.85 11.36 4.62
C ASP A 511 0.26 11.68 5.65
N HIS A 512 0.93 12.82 5.48
CA HIS A 512 2.09 13.30 6.24
C HIS A 512 3.36 12.48 6.06
N TRP A 513 3.34 11.42 5.23
CA TRP A 513 4.49 10.59 4.92
C TRP A 513 4.99 10.90 3.49
N ASN A 514 6.17 11.52 3.39
CA ASN A 514 6.81 11.91 2.14
C ASN A 514 5.94 12.70 1.15
N GLY A 515 4.88 13.36 1.63
CA GLY A 515 3.93 14.13 0.81
C GLY A 515 3.03 13.27 -0.08
N GLU A 516 2.89 11.97 0.22
CA GLU A 516 1.97 11.10 -0.50
C GLU A 516 0.52 11.48 -0.20
N ASN A 517 -0.34 11.45 -1.22
CA ASN A 517 -1.74 11.83 -1.05
C ASN A 517 -2.62 10.86 -1.82
N PHE A 518 -2.86 9.68 -1.26
CA PHE A 518 -3.65 8.61 -1.88
C PHE A 518 -5.02 8.39 -1.23
N SER A 519 -5.26 9.00 -0.07
CA SER A 519 -6.41 8.64 0.75
C SER A 519 -7.73 8.80 0.00
N ILE A 520 -8.65 7.86 0.07
CA ILE A 520 -10.01 8.04 -0.44
C ILE A 520 -10.87 8.88 0.52
N TYR A 521 -10.26 9.41 1.58
CA TYR A 521 -10.88 10.26 2.59
C TYR A 521 -10.01 11.47 2.91
N SER A 522 -10.62 12.64 3.06
CA SER A 522 -9.98 13.86 3.57
C SER A 522 -11.07 14.76 4.14
N ASP A 523 -10.87 15.32 5.34
CA ASP A 523 -11.81 16.32 5.89
C ASP A 523 -11.77 17.63 5.07
N ASP A 524 -10.66 17.90 4.37
CA ASP A 524 -10.50 19.05 3.47
C ASP A 524 -11.24 18.88 2.13
N TYR A 525 -11.83 17.71 1.85
CA TYR A 525 -12.41 17.41 0.55
C TYR A 525 -13.55 18.35 0.18
N ARG A 526 -13.37 19.09 -0.92
CA ARG A 526 -14.36 20.00 -1.51
C ARG A 526 -15.02 19.37 -2.73
N ARG A 527 -16.36 19.37 -2.81
CA ARG A 527 -17.07 18.99 -4.04
C ARG A 527 -17.32 20.20 -4.93
N HIS A 528 -17.37 19.96 -6.23
CA HIS A 528 -17.86 20.95 -7.19
C HIS A 528 -19.30 21.34 -6.83
N GLY A 529 -19.48 22.57 -6.34
CA GLY A 529 -20.75 23.08 -5.80
C GLY A 529 -20.66 23.62 -4.36
N ASP A 530 -19.65 23.21 -3.58
CA ASP A 530 -19.38 23.73 -2.23
C ASP A 530 -18.61 25.07 -2.25
N ILE A 531 -18.10 25.46 -3.42
CA ILE A 531 -17.43 26.75 -3.68
C ILE A 531 -18.55 27.75 -3.99
N GLY A 532 -19.14 28.35 -2.94
CA GLY A 532 -20.35 29.16 -3.06
C GLY A 532 -20.24 30.32 -4.05
N LEU A 533 -21.32 30.57 -4.79
CA LEU A 533 -21.83 31.94 -4.87
C LEU A 533 -21.96 32.47 -3.42
N PRO A 534 -21.60 33.74 -3.16
CA PRO A 534 -21.39 34.23 -1.80
C PRO A 534 -22.62 34.00 -0.92
N LEU A 535 -22.40 33.37 0.24
CA LEU A 535 -23.38 33.29 1.32
C LEU A 535 -23.73 34.72 1.77
N PRO A 536 -25.02 35.07 1.98
CA PRO A 536 -25.38 36.35 2.56
C PRO A 536 -24.77 36.48 3.95
N ALA A 537 -24.34 37.70 4.28
CA ALA A 537 -23.72 38.04 5.55
C ALA A 537 -24.57 37.58 6.76
N LYS A 538 -23.88 37.14 7.81
CA LYS A 538 -24.44 36.94 9.14
C LYS A 538 -24.92 38.29 9.67
N ASP A 539 -26.23 38.55 9.57
CA ASP A 539 -26.82 39.64 10.31
C ASP A 539 -27.12 39.21 11.75
N ALA A 540 -26.49 39.99 12.62
CA ALA A 540 -26.76 40.31 14.01
C ALA A 540 -27.94 39.59 14.70
N VAL A 541 -27.57 38.97 15.81
CA VAL A 541 -28.39 38.81 17.00
C VAL A 541 -29.09 40.14 17.31
N ASP A 542 -30.42 40.13 17.36
CA ASP A 542 -31.14 41.06 18.21
C ASP A 542 -32.18 40.31 19.05
N SER A 543 -32.12 40.60 20.34
CA SER A 543 -32.89 40.00 21.41
C SER A 543 -34.29 40.61 21.49
N THR A 544 -35.35 39.82 21.54
CA THR A 544 -36.47 40.06 22.45
C THR A 544 -37.33 38.80 22.65
N SER A 545 -37.71 38.60 23.90
CA SER A 545 -38.57 37.57 24.47
C SER A 545 -40.02 37.61 24.00
N SER A 546 -40.69 36.46 23.94
CA SER A 546 -41.89 36.22 24.77
C SER A 546 -42.34 34.74 24.73
N ASN A 547 -42.75 34.26 25.90
CA ASN A 547 -43.34 32.95 26.18
C ASN A 547 -44.63 32.70 25.40
N THR A 548 -44.89 31.43 25.07
CA THR A 548 -46.10 30.71 25.54
C THR A 548 -45.92 29.21 25.36
N ASP A 549 -46.22 28.49 26.44
CA ASP A 549 -46.39 27.04 26.47
C ASP A 549 -47.60 26.61 25.61
N ASP A 550 -47.46 25.52 24.85
CA ASP A 550 -48.56 24.57 24.73
C ASP A 550 -48.07 23.13 24.53
N ARG A 551 -48.72 22.21 25.23
CA ARG A 551 -48.42 20.78 25.30
C ARG A 551 -49.11 20.08 24.13
N GLY A 552 -48.33 19.45 23.25
CA GLY A 552 -48.82 18.53 22.24
C GLY A 552 -47.94 17.30 22.16
N SER A 553 -48.41 16.20 22.76
CA SER A 553 -47.88 14.86 22.57
C SER A 553 -48.03 14.44 21.11
N GLY A 554 -46.90 14.34 20.40
CA GLY A 554 -46.82 13.81 19.04
C GLY A 554 -45.38 13.41 18.76
N ASP A 555 -45.15 12.11 18.73
CA ASP A 555 -43.90 11.48 18.32
C ASP A 555 -43.56 11.88 16.87
N PRO A 556 -42.41 12.50 16.55
CA PRO A 556 -41.98 12.67 15.17
C PRO A 556 -41.06 11.49 14.81
N LEU A 557 -41.69 10.37 14.48
CA LEU A 557 -41.13 9.44 13.49
C LEU A 557 -41.29 10.09 12.11
N ASP A 558 -40.32 9.86 11.22
CA ASP A 558 -40.36 10.11 9.76
C ASP A 558 -39.78 11.39 9.10
N GLU A 559 -38.79 12.08 9.68
CA GLU A 559 -37.93 13.02 8.88
C GLU A 559 -36.40 12.78 8.97
N HIS A 560 -35.94 11.78 9.72
CA HIS A 560 -34.50 11.60 10.00
C HIS A 560 -33.72 10.62 9.09
N GLU A 561 -34.35 9.87 8.20
CA GLU A 561 -33.59 8.91 7.36
C GLU A 561 -32.79 9.58 6.24
N GLY A 562 -33.35 10.58 5.54
CA GLY A 562 -32.67 11.25 4.42
C GLY A 562 -31.36 11.94 4.82
N HIS A 563 -31.32 12.57 6.00
CA HIS A 563 -30.13 13.26 6.50
C HIS A 563 -29.02 12.32 7.01
N ARG A 564 -29.36 11.10 7.47
CA ARG A 564 -28.36 10.12 7.94
C ARG A 564 -27.44 9.66 6.81
N TRP A 565 -27.97 9.40 5.61
CA TRP A 565 -27.18 8.90 4.48
C TRP A 565 -26.17 9.92 3.96
N HIS A 566 -26.48 11.22 4.01
CA HIS A 566 -25.54 12.26 3.58
C HIS A 566 -24.34 12.42 4.53
N SER A 567 -24.53 12.20 5.84
CA SER A 567 -23.46 12.33 6.83
C SER A 567 -22.37 11.25 6.73
N SER A 568 -22.73 10.03 6.32
CA SER A 568 -21.80 8.89 6.24
C SER A 568 -20.85 8.95 5.03
N HIS A 569 -21.12 9.84 4.07
CA HIS A 569 -20.27 10.07 2.90
C HIS A 569 -19.40 11.34 3.00
N GLY A 570 -19.50 12.08 4.11
CA GLY A 570 -18.64 13.23 4.37
C GLY A 570 -17.15 12.86 4.30
N GLY A 571 -16.35 13.75 3.70
CA GLY A 571 -14.90 13.58 3.49
C GLY A 571 -14.49 12.54 2.42
N GLY A 572 -15.43 11.73 1.91
CA GLY A 572 -15.11 10.72 0.90
C GLY A 572 -14.78 11.33 -0.47
N ARG A 573 -13.60 11.00 -1.00
CA ARG A 573 -13.07 11.47 -2.28
C ARG A 573 -13.39 10.47 -3.38
N VAL A 574 -13.83 10.95 -4.55
CA VAL A 574 -14.02 10.12 -5.75
C VAL A 574 -15.05 8.97 -5.54
N LEU A 575 -16.03 9.17 -4.65
CA LEU A 575 -17.01 8.14 -4.27
C LEU A 575 -17.85 7.61 -5.43
N ASN A 576 -18.05 8.41 -6.49
CA ASN A 576 -18.75 7.95 -7.70
C ASN A 576 -18.07 6.71 -8.31
N ALA A 577 -16.73 6.68 -8.33
CA ALA A 577 -15.99 5.54 -8.83
C ALA A 577 -15.91 4.40 -7.80
N ILE A 578 -15.78 4.72 -6.50
CA ILE A 578 -15.52 3.74 -5.43
C ILE A 578 -16.77 2.96 -5.02
N LEU A 579 -17.90 3.65 -4.85
CA LEU A 579 -19.13 3.05 -4.36
C LEU A 579 -19.81 2.28 -5.48
N ARG A 580 -19.52 0.97 -5.58
CA ARG A 580 -19.98 0.12 -6.68
C ARG A 580 -20.69 -1.11 -6.15
N PRO A 581 -21.77 -1.58 -6.80
CA PRO A 581 -22.35 -2.87 -6.47
C PRO A 581 -21.32 -3.98 -6.65
N ALA A 582 -21.31 -4.97 -5.75
CA ALA A 582 -20.57 -6.20 -5.97
C ALA A 582 -21.13 -7.38 -5.20
N ALA A 583 -20.97 -8.55 -5.78
CA ALA A 583 -21.29 -9.81 -5.16
C ALA A 583 -20.18 -10.19 -4.17
N VAL A 584 -20.47 -10.01 -2.88
CA VAL A 584 -19.49 -10.17 -1.79
C VAL A 584 -19.44 -11.60 -1.27
N LYS A 585 -20.56 -12.33 -1.36
CA LYS A 585 -20.66 -13.76 -1.02
C LYS A 585 -21.43 -14.46 -2.13
N LEU A 586 -20.87 -15.52 -2.69
CA LEU A 586 -21.32 -16.11 -3.93
C LEU A 586 -21.71 -17.59 -3.74
N SER A 587 -22.86 -17.97 -4.28
CA SER A 587 -23.31 -19.37 -4.28
C SER A 587 -22.55 -20.22 -5.29
N GLY A 588 -21.80 -19.64 -6.23
CA GLY A 588 -20.93 -20.34 -7.17
C GLY A 588 -19.81 -19.44 -7.69
N ARG A 589 -19.00 -19.94 -8.63
CA ARG A 589 -17.84 -19.21 -9.12
C ARG A 589 -18.25 -18.10 -10.08
N PRO A 590 -17.72 -16.86 -9.95
CA PRO A 590 -18.09 -15.78 -10.84
C PRO A 590 -17.43 -15.99 -12.22
N ARG A 591 -18.25 -16.13 -13.27
CA ARG A 591 -17.80 -16.00 -14.68
C ARG A 591 -17.60 -14.54 -15.06
N ARG A 592 -18.43 -13.67 -14.49
CA ARG A 592 -18.44 -12.24 -14.72
C ARG A 592 -19.01 -11.56 -13.49
N ALA A 593 -18.32 -10.54 -12.99
CA ALA A 593 -18.80 -9.65 -11.94
C ALA A 593 -18.20 -8.28 -12.25
N ARG A 594 -18.98 -7.34 -12.79
CA ARG A 594 -18.44 -6.02 -13.18
C ARG A 594 -19.49 -4.94 -13.15
N PHE A 595 -19.07 -3.73 -12.79
CA PHE A 595 -19.92 -2.56 -12.78
C PHE A 595 -19.62 -1.61 -13.94
N HIS A 596 -20.68 -1.15 -14.62
CA HIS A 596 -20.61 -0.17 -15.70
C HIS A 596 -21.07 1.19 -15.17
N LEU A 597 -20.14 2.00 -14.65
CA LEU A 597 -20.42 3.30 -14.04
C LEU A 597 -21.22 4.24 -14.95
N GLU A 598 -20.87 4.35 -16.24
CA GLU A 598 -21.53 5.24 -17.22
C GLU A 598 -23.02 4.93 -17.43
N HIS A 599 -23.47 3.74 -17.05
CA HIS A 599 -24.84 3.27 -17.22
C HIS A 599 -25.48 2.84 -15.90
N LEU A 600 -24.76 3.00 -14.78
CA LEU A 600 -25.13 2.51 -13.46
C LEU A 600 -25.69 1.07 -13.51
N ARG A 601 -24.97 0.17 -14.18
CA ARG A 601 -25.40 -1.23 -14.39
C ARG A 601 -24.37 -2.22 -13.87
N TYR A 602 -24.80 -3.12 -12.99
CA TYR A 602 -23.99 -4.25 -12.53
C TYR A 602 -24.35 -5.54 -13.29
N GLU A 603 -23.33 -6.29 -13.74
CA GLU A 603 -23.48 -7.59 -14.39
C GLU A 603 -22.83 -8.68 -13.54
N LEU A 604 -23.62 -9.66 -13.09
CA LEU A 604 -23.15 -10.88 -12.42
C LEU A 604 -23.57 -12.12 -13.20
N GLN A 605 -22.64 -13.04 -13.42
CA GLN A 605 -22.90 -14.37 -13.96
C GLN A 605 -22.11 -15.40 -13.17
N LEU A 606 -22.81 -16.41 -12.62
CA LEU A 606 -22.21 -17.51 -11.88
C LEU A 606 -22.07 -18.76 -12.75
N VAL A 607 -21.06 -19.55 -12.43
CA VAL A 607 -20.87 -20.93 -12.89
C VAL A 607 -21.11 -21.84 -11.68
N ASP A 608 -21.83 -22.94 -11.92
CA ASP A 608 -22.11 -23.96 -10.91
C ASP A 608 -22.68 -23.41 -9.58
N PRO A 609 -23.76 -22.60 -9.59
CA PRO A 609 -24.36 -22.11 -8.35
C PRO A 609 -24.85 -23.28 -7.49
N ARG A 610 -24.44 -23.30 -6.22
CA ARG A 610 -24.81 -24.30 -5.23
C ARG A 610 -26.29 -24.13 -4.84
N PRO A 611 -27.16 -25.14 -5.02
CA PRO A 611 -28.57 -25.05 -4.67
C PRO A 611 -28.79 -24.73 -3.19
N GLY A 612 -29.73 -23.83 -2.87
CA GLY A 612 -30.06 -23.44 -1.50
C GLY A 612 -29.06 -22.51 -0.82
N VAL A 613 -27.95 -22.17 -1.48
CA VAL A 613 -26.95 -21.22 -0.98
C VAL A 613 -27.25 -19.83 -1.55
N VAL A 614 -27.37 -18.83 -0.68
CA VAL A 614 -27.75 -17.45 -1.06
C VAL A 614 -26.51 -16.65 -1.47
N THR A 615 -26.61 -15.95 -2.59
CA THR A 615 -25.63 -14.93 -3.01
C THR A 615 -25.99 -13.58 -2.39
N GLU A 616 -25.02 -12.89 -1.81
CA GLU A 616 -25.16 -11.54 -1.26
C GLU A 616 -24.44 -10.52 -2.15
N ILE A 617 -25.20 -9.53 -2.61
CA ILE A 617 -24.71 -8.44 -3.46
C ILE A 617 -24.85 -7.14 -2.70
N TYR A 618 -23.74 -6.48 -2.41
CA TYR A 618 -23.74 -5.10 -1.92
C TYR A 618 -24.26 -4.17 -3.01
N VAL A 619 -25.17 -3.27 -2.66
CA VAL A 619 -25.80 -2.28 -3.55
C VAL A 619 -25.73 -0.91 -2.86
N PRO A 620 -24.83 0.00 -3.28
CA PRO A 620 -24.65 1.29 -2.62
C PRO A 620 -25.84 2.21 -2.85
N ASN A 621 -26.41 2.74 -1.76
CA ASN A 621 -27.48 3.75 -1.81
C ASN A 621 -27.06 5.02 -2.56
N TRP A 622 -25.74 5.28 -2.66
CA TRP A 622 -25.16 6.41 -3.37
C TRP A 622 -25.63 6.51 -4.83
N HIS A 623 -25.58 5.41 -5.58
CA HIS A 623 -26.05 5.36 -6.97
C HIS A 623 -27.45 4.75 -7.08
N PHE A 624 -27.85 3.95 -6.09
CA PHE A 624 -29.07 3.13 -6.10
C PHE A 624 -29.90 3.38 -4.85
N PRO A 625 -30.45 4.59 -4.67
CA PRO A 625 -31.24 4.88 -3.49
C PRO A 625 -32.51 4.00 -3.48
N PRO A 626 -33.05 3.65 -2.30
CA PRO A 626 -34.10 2.64 -2.16
C PRO A 626 -35.36 2.89 -2.99
N ASP A 627 -35.68 4.17 -3.24
CA ASP A 627 -36.80 4.65 -4.05
C ASP A 627 -36.57 4.53 -5.57
N ARG A 628 -35.30 4.38 -6.02
CA ARG A 628 -34.91 4.26 -7.43
C ARG A 628 -34.24 2.93 -7.79
N ALA A 629 -33.90 2.11 -6.80
CA ALA A 629 -33.28 0.81 -6.99
C ALA A 629 -34.29 -0.19 -7.59
N VAL A 630 -34.49 -0.12 -8.91
CA VAL A 630 -35.26 -1.13 -9.63
C VAL A 630 -34.33 -2.32 -9.92
N VAL A 631 -34.79 -3.53 -9.61
CA VAL A 631 -34.15 -4.76 -10.08
C VAL A 631 -34.94 -5.27 -11.29
N THR A 632 -34.41 -5.19 -12.51
CA THR A 632 -35.11 -5.73 -13.71
C THR A 632 -34.52 -7.05 -14.13
N LEU A 633 -35.39 -8.06 -14.18
CA LEU A 633 -35.03 -9.41 -14.58
C LEU A 633 -34.93 -9.50 -16.11
N TYR A 634 -33.83 -10.04 -16.65
CA TYR A 634 -33.71 -10.34 -18.09
C TYR A 634 -33.10 -11.72 -18.34
N GLY A 635 -33.80 -12.58 -19.11
CA GLY A 635 -33.21 -13.66 -19.89
C GLY A 635 -32.90 -13.20 -21.32
N PRO A 636 -31.97 -13.83 -22.06
CA PRO A 636 -31.67 -13.40 -23.43
C PRO A 636 -32.68 -13.95 -24.46
N PRO A 637 -32.95 -13.22 -25.58
CA PRO A 637 -32.70 -11.81 -25.83
C PRO A 637 -34.01 -11.00 -25.86
N VAL A 638 -33.98 -9.73 -25.44
CA VAL A 638 -34.55 -8.54 -26.12
C VAL A 638 -34.80 -7.38 -25.14
N ALA A 639 -34.55 -6.17 -25.67
CA ALA A 639 -34.95 -4.82 -25.29
C ALA A 639 -34.29 -4.14 -24.07
N ARG A 640 -33.56 -3.06 -24.42
CA ARG A 640 -33.16 -1.94 -23.56
C ARG A 640 -34.35 -1.44 -22.73
N ALA A 641 -34.37 -1.70 -21.43
CA ALA A 641 -35.03 -0.81 -20.48
C ALA A 641 -34.01 -0.34 -19.44
N LEU A 642 -34.20 0.91 -19.02
CA LEU A 642 -33.43 1.64 -18.04
C LEU A 642 -33.68 1.01 -16.65
N CYS A 643 -32.83 0.08 -16.22
CA CYS A 643 -32.94 -0.49 -14.89
C CYS A 643 -31.57 -0.79 -14.25
N PRO A 644 -31.35 -0.41 -12.97
CA PRO A 644 -30.02 -0.36 -12.38
C PRO A 644 -29.38 -1.71 -11.96
N VAL A 645 -30.15 -2.74 -11.60
CA VAL A 645 -29.59 -4.06 -11.24
C VAL A 645 -30.37 -5.16 -11.96
N CYS A 646 -29.69 -6.00 -12.75
CA CYS A 646 -30.36 -7.07 -13.47
C CYS A 646 -29.94 -8.45 -12.95
N ALA A 647 -30.91 -9.30 -12.65
CA ALA A 647 -30.67 -10.68 -12.25
C ALA A 647 -31.59 -11.64 -13.03
N ALA A 648 -31.17 -12.87 -13.26
CA ALA A 648 -31.92 -13.81 -14.11
C ALA A 648 -32.02 -15.18 -13.41
N GLY A 649 -33.25 -15.66 -13.20
CA GLY A 649 -33.53 -16.90 -12.48
C GLY A 649 -33.34 -16.80 -10.96
N GLY A 650 -34.11 -17.59 -10.19
CA GLY A 650 -34.09 -17.57 -8.72
C GLY A 650 -35.03 -16.53 -8.09
N THR A 651 -35.02 -16.46 -6.76
CA THR A 651 -35.83 -15.53 -5.94
C THR A 651 -34.93 -14.44 -5.36
N PHE A 652 -35.41 -13.21 -5.26
CA PHE A 652 -34.58 -12.09 -4.82
C PHE A 652 -35.23 -11.28 -3.70
N ARG A 653 -34.40 -10.69 -2.84
CA ARG A 653 -34.84 -9.75 -1.80
C ARG A 653 -33.81 -8.64 -1.59
N LEU A 654 -34.16 -7.40 -1.94
CA LEU A 654 -33.38 -6.22 -1.56
C LEU A 654 -33.71 -5.84 -0.12
N VAL A 655 -32.69 -5.59 0.70
CA VAL A 655 -32.82 -5.03 2.05
C VAL A 655 -32.11 -3.68 2.07
N PRO A 656 -32.82 -2.57 1.77
CA PRO A 656 -32.20 -1.27 1.55
C PRO A 656 -31.39 -0.74 2.74
N GLY A 657 -31.89 -0.91 3.97
CA GLY A 657 -31.15 -0.51 5.18
C GLY A 657 -29.83 -1.26 5.40
N ARG A 658 -29.65 -2.41 4.73
CA ARG A 658 -28.39 -3.17 4.71
C ARG A 658 -27.57 -2.97 3.44
N GLN A 659 -28.06 -2.18 2.47
CA GLN A 659 -27.44 -2.03 1.15
C GLN A 659 -27.10 -3.40 0.54
N THR A 660 -27.99 -4.39 0.69
CA THR A 660 -27.73 -5.78 0.30
C THR A 660 -28.91 -6.38 -0.44
N LEU A 661 -28.63 -6.94 -1.62
CA LEU A 661 -29.53 -7.77 -2.41
C LEU A 661 -29.18 -9.25 -2.20
N TYR A 662 -30.16 -10.03 -1.75
CA TYR A 662 -30.05 -11.49 -1.62
C TYR A 662 -30.61 -12.15 -2.88
N TRP A 663 -29.85 -13.09 -3.46
CA TRP A 663 -30.20 -13.90 -4.64
C TRP A 663 -30.17 -15.39 -4.33
#